data_AF-F4L4K5-F1
#
_entry.id   AF-F4L4K5-F1
#
_cell.length_a   1.000
_cell.length_b   1.000
_cell.length_c   1.000
_cell.angle_alpha   90.00
_cell.angle_beta   90.00
_cell.angle_gamma   90.00
#
_symmetry.space_group_name_H-M   'P 1'
#
loop_
_entity.id
_entity.type
_entity.pdbx_description
1 polymer ?
#
loop_
_entity_poly.entity_id
_entity_poly.type
_entity_poly.pdbx_seq_one_letter_code
_entity_poly.pdbx_strand_id
1 'polypeptide(L)'
;MMQKTNRLFVLAILILSVNLRLYAQFGEEKILTQCEICGLQSLQSLDLNGDGNLDIVGTTNFNDALFWLKNDGKNNFSDTIILSSKFIGIVDGQWVDFDKDGDIDFLGAASSPTVANNAKHFMFIKNRGNGTFSDPEFFINFNISLEKLFLGDVDGDQDIDVVALASNLDQILVYKNGGNGLIHSVYSVIVASDVKMVGLEDFDQDKDLDILVHFYNQVNWEIAFLPNNGSGVFTLQRPSLRESLNFVSFSGLMDLNKDGLLDLVYTTPGNLLIQMNAGSGKLQNFTQSLTIRGGESVKLIKYADIDKDNDVDILMVVNKNSVSEFDFRSDIVWLKNEGDGTFLSTNVLITAPSNIVRFDLADFNKDQNLDILYGISGFDGILLGFNNGANAYSVRTLKVAAHGWITSISAEDIDGDRQNDIIATSAFDGKLTWYKNLGRHEFSEQKIISSAQLGVKLAIPVDLDGDNIKDLFTYYQLPDSRLSWYKNFGNGIFSNELIIYKNPNEYLSEYIVITDLDNDGDNDIVTGLRSRQVLAWYQNNGKGEFLPPQQIDDFKNVLSNLNGIQVADLDGNQLPDIVAAIYPGYLIWYKNKGAGAFTSQTMISKGLPGLPFNYRIVDIDQDKDNDIVAVAYNLFLLFENDGTGNFVEKQLINDLREPVISDLKIEDLDNDGDVDILVGTESYGDLVIWYQNDGKQHFTKQTIYKGKGLRALVATGDLDNDADLDVIFAERQFNKLGWYENLVKSSTTSSHFLQNQLKYQRVRL
;
A
#
# COMPACT_ATOMS: atom_id res chain seq x y z
N MET A 1 -59.27 -3.55 -32.59
CA MET A 1 -58.87 -2.95 -33.90
C MET A 1 -59.25 -1.48 -33.85
N MET A 2 -58.39 -0.57 -34.34
CA MET A 2 -58.49 0.91 -34.21
C MET A 2 -58.31 1.39 -32.74
N GLN A 3 -57.45 2.36 -32.35
CA GLN A 3 -57.07 3.69 -32.88
C GLN A 3 -58.25 4.70 -32.86
N LYS A 4 -58.11 5.99 -32.48
CA LYS A 4 -56.90 6.83 -32.31
C LYS A 4 -57.14 8.13 -31.50
N THR A 5 -56.20 8.50 -30.61
CA THR A 5 -55.59 9.84 -30.35
C THR A 5 -56.37 11.14 -29.97
N ASN A 6 -55.69 11.96 -29.13
CA ASN A 6 -55.51 13.44 -29.18
C ASN A 6 -56.57 14.40 -28.57
N ARG A 7 -56.23 15.59 -27.98
CA ARG A 7 -54.97 16.19 -27.44
C ARG A 7 -55.24 17.58 -26.78
N LEU A 8 -54.30 18.08 -25.93
CA LEU A 8 -54.07 19.51 -25.51
C LEU A 8 -55.19 20.21 -24.66
N PHE A 9 -54.95 21.20 -23.77
CA PHE A 9 -53.73 21.84 -23.20
C PHE A 9 -54.02 22.61 -21.86
N VAL A 10 -53.09 22.56 -20.88
CA VAL A 10 -52.39 23.71 -20.18
C VAL A 10 -53.22 24.75 -19.35
N LEU A 11 -52.80 25.28 -18.16
CA LEU A 11 -51.47 25.53 -17.53
C LEU A 11 -51.47 25.40 -15.97
N ALA A 12 -50.32 25.00 -15.40
CA ALA A 12 -49.75 25.23 -14.04
C ALA A 12 -50.61 25.31 -12.75
N ILE A 13 -50.38 24.35 -11.84
CA ILE A 13 -49.62 24.60 -10.58
C ILE A 13 -48.46 23.60 -10.56
N LEU A 14 -47.24 24.04 -10.20
CA LEU A 14 -46.03 23.21 -10.23
C LEU A 14 -45.01 23.73 -9.20
N ILE A 15 -44.99 23.16 -7.99
CA ILE A 15 -43.98 23.40 -6.96
C ILE A 15 -43.64 22.08 -6.24
N LEU A 16 -42.35 21.76 -6.24
CA LEU A 16 -41.56 20.81 -5.43
C LEU A 16 -42.30 19.80 -4.53
N SER A 17 -42.23 18.52 -4.92
CA SER A 17 -42.11 17.37 -4.00
C SER A 17 -41.43 16.17 -4.67
N VAL A 18 -40.36 16.43 -5.43
CA VAL A 18 -39.37 15.39 -5.79
C VAL A 18 -38.27 15.46 -4.74
N ASN A 19 -37.97 14.33 -4.10
CA ASN A 19 -36.97 14.28 -3.03
C ASN A 19 -35.57 14.41 -3.62
N LEU A 20 -35.00 15.62 -3.53
CA LEU A 20 -33.55 15.81 -3.61
C LEU A 20 -32.92 15.27 -2.32
N ARG A 21 -32.56 13.98 -2.36
CA ARG A 21 -31.43 13.42 -1.62
C ARG A 21 -30.57 12.72 -2.66
N LEU A 22 -29.59 13.45 -3.17
CA LEU A 22 -28.31 12.81 -3.46
C LEU A 22 -27.83 12.33 -2.08
N TYR A 23 -27.61 11.03 -1.94
CA TYR A 23 -26.74 10.61 -0.86
C TYR A 23 -25.34 11.12 -1.20
N ALA A 24 -24.69 11.61 -0.16
CA ALA A 24 -23.33 12.05 -0.25
C ALA A 24 -22.54 10.90 0.30
N GLN A 25 -21.66 10.33 -0.52
CA GLN A 25 -21.06 9.04 -0.27
C GLN A 25 -20.44 8.98 1.12
N PHE A 26 -19.35 9.70 1.27
CA PHE A 26 -18.55 9.67 2.46
C PHE A 26 -19.20 10.38 3.65
N GLY A 27 -19.26 9.69 4.77
CA GLY A 27 -19.37 10.31 6.09
C GLY A 27 -18.21 11.27 6.41
N GLU A 28 -18.22 11.89 7.56
CA GLU A 28 -18.57 13.32 7.74
C GLU A 28 -17.48 14.03 8.60
N GLU A 29 -16.67 15.18 8.40
CA GLU A 29 -15.58 16.13 9.13
C GLU A 29 -14.72 16.02 10.56
N LYS A 30 -13.49 15.36 10.74
CA LYS A 30 -12.54 15.24 11.95
C LYS A 30 -10.96 15.39 11.70
N ILE A 31 -10.13 15.07 12.74
CA ILE A 31 -8.70 15.37 13.13
C ILE A 31 -8.30 14.34 14.35
N LEU A 32 -7.08 13.80 14.82
CA LEU A 32 -6.81 12.73 15.98
C LEU A 32 -6.12 12.90 17.47
N THR A 33 -4.85 13.10 17.84
CA THR A 33 -4.33 13.57 19.19
C THR A 33 -4.03 15.14 19.37
N GLN A 34 -2.89 15.80 19.69
CA GLN A 34 -2.51 17.18 19.18
C GLN A 34 -1.39 17.32 18.08
N CYS A 35 -0.06 17.33 18.33
CA CYS A 35 1.10 17.26 17.35
C CYS A 35 2.41 16.30 17.51
N GLU A 36 2.48 14.98 17.82
CA GLU A 36 3.40 14.24 18.79
C GLU A 36 4.76 13.89 18.26
N ILE A 37 4.89 14.30 17.03
CA ILE A 37 5.76 13.74 16.05
C ILE A 37 5.42 14.57 14.78
N CYS A 38 6.19 14.43 13.70
CA CYS A 38 6.07 15.10 12.39
C CYS A 38 6.40 14.22 11.14
N GLY A 39 5.60 14.06 10.06
CA GLY A 39 6.17 13.89 8.71
C GLY A 39 6.17 12.50 7.99
N LEU A 40 5.08 11.73 7.84
CA LEU A 40 5.08 10.26 7.60
C LEU A 40 5.97 9.71 6.41
N GLN A 41 6.42 8.44 6.45
CA GLN A 41 6.90 7.65 5.31
C GLN A 41 6.13 6.41 4.85
N SER A 42 5.48 5.54 5.61
CA SER A 42 4.77 4.36 5.01
C SER A 42 3.55 4.00 5.82
N LEU A 43 2.70 3.10 5.28
CA LEU A 43 1.52 2.61 5.97
C LEU A 43 0.89 1.36 5.31
N GLN A 44 0.08 0.60 6.05
CA GLN A 44 -0.20 -0.83 5.89
C GLN A 44 -1.43 -1.33 6.70
N SER A 45 -2.05 -2.48 6.39
CA SER A 45 -3.25 -2.93 7.11
C SER A 45 -3.62 -4.44 7.15
N LEU A 46 -3.43 -5.16 8.27
CA LEU A 46 -3.75 -6.60 8.38
C LEU A 46 -3.97 -7.17 9.83
N ASP A 47 -3.10 -7.95 10.51
CA ASP A 47 -3.37 -8.49 11.90
C ASP A 47 -2.13 -8.76 12.84
N LEU A 48 -2.01 -8.21 14.08
CA LEU A 48 -0.82 -8.24 14.98
C LEU A 48 -0.95 -8.84 16.41
N ASN A 49 -2.04 -9.46 16.88
CA ASN A 49 -1.87 -10.63 17.77
C ASN A 49 -2.81 -11.81 17.55
N GLY A 50 -3.51 -11.88 16.42
CA GLY A 50 -4.33 -13.03 16.09
C GLY A 50 -5.58 -13.16 16.97
N ASP A 51 -5.96 -12.08 17.67
CA ASP A 51 -7.27 -11.89 18.32
C ASP A 51 -8.28 -11.19 17.38
N GLY A 52 -7.82 -10.44 16.37
CA GLY A 52 -8.46 -10.34 15.05
C GLY A 52 -9.43 -9.16 14.84
N ASN A 53 -8.94 -7.91 14.82
CA ASN A 53 -9.69 -6.68 14.52
C ASN A 53 -8.84 -5.62 13.77
N LEU A 54 -8.66 -5.80 12.44
CA LEU A 54 -7.74 -5.19 11.42
C LEU A 54 -6.76 -4.05 11.67
N ASP A 55 -5.62 -4.15 10.94
CA ASP A 55 -4.28 -3.67 11.32
C ASP A 55 -3.46 -2.82 10.37
N ILE A 56 -4.07 -1.73 9.91
CA ILE A 56 -3.58 -0.37 10.17
C ILE A 56 -2.07 -0.44 10.68
N VAL A 57 -0.96 0.04 10.05
CA VAL A 57 0.47 0.30 10.58
C VAL A 57 1.49 1.03 9.63
N GLY A 58 2.72 1.53 9.98
CA GLY A 58 3.86 1.94 9.03
C GLY A 58 5.14 2.74 9.53
N THR A 59 5.93 3.61 8.78
CA THR A 59 7.37 4.08 9.10
C THR A 59 8.01 5.54 9.47
N THR A 60 9.02 5.84 10.40
CA THR A 60 9.81 7.18 10.72
C THR A 60 10.93 8.14 10.11
N ASN A 61 11.76 7.94 9.08
CA ASN A 61 12.53 9.02 8.34
C ASN A 61 13.34 10.23 8.99
N PHE A 62 13.60 10.42 10.31
CA PHE A 62 14.66 11.39 10.80
C PHE A 62 15.46 11.02 12.09
N ASN A 63 14.80 10.40 13.06
CA ASN A 63 15.22 9.23 13.87
C ASN A 63 14.15 8.15 13.71
N ASP A 64 13.67 8.09 12.49
CA ASP A 64 13.53 6.88 11.76
C ASP A 64 12.92 5.65 12.40
N ALA A 65 11.75 5.75 13.05
CA ALA A 65 11.09 4.91 14.08
C ALA A 65 9.98 3.87 13.67
N LEU A 66 9.86 2.70 14.36
CA LEU A 66 8.99 1.55 14.01
C LEU A 66 7.93 1.27 15.04
N PHE A 67 6.67 1.15 14.69
CA PHE A 67 5.51 1.32 15.56
C PHE A 67 4.91 0.04 16.17
N TRP A 68 4.18 0.19 17.29
CA TRP A 68 3.20 -0.78 17.78
C TRP A 68 1.89 -0.18 18.38
N LEU A 69 0.67 -0.63 18.04
CA LEU A 69 -0.67 -0.13 18.40
C LEU A 69 -1.29 -1.44 18.87
N LYS A 70 -1.77 -1.48 20.13
CA LYS A 70 -2.88 -2.39 20.41
C LYS A 70 -4.06 -1.93 19.61
N ASN A 71 -5.13 -2.72 19.66
CA ASN A 71 -6.48 -2.49 19.33
C ASN A 71 -7.45 -2.95 20.51
N ASP A 72 -8.24 -2.04 21.21
CA ASP A 72 -9.17 -2.24 22.40
C ASP A 72 -10.63 -1.62 22.26
N GLY A 73 -11.01 -1.09 21.10
CA GLY A 73 -12.23 -1.52 20.39
C GLY A 73 -13.58 -1.27 20.97
N LYS A 74 -13.84 0.00 21.26
CA LYS A 74 -15.14 0.70 21.38
C LYS A 74 -15.12 2.21 21.00
N ASN A 75 -14.47 2.68 19.92
CA ASN A 75 -14.29 4.12 19.53
C ASN A 75 -12.84 4.71 19.34
N ASN A 76 -11.74 3.92 19.32
CA ASN A 76 -10.55 4.33 20.09
C ASN A 76 -9.13 3.83 19.67
N PHE A 77 -8.08 4.29 20.41
CA PHE A 77 -6.72 4.65 19.96
C PHE A 77 -5.59 4.92 21.06
N SER A 78 -4.80 3.92 21.52
CA SER A 78 -3.62 3.93 22.50
C SER A 78 -2.35 4.87 22.31
N ASP A 79 -1.08 4.40 22.29
CA ASP A 79 0.16 5.20 22.35
C ASP A 79 1.32 4.66 21.49
N THR A 80 2.42 5.40 21.53
CA THR A 80 3.46 5.42 20.53
C THR A 80 4.53 4.31 20.71
N ILE A 81 4.26 3.03 20.37
CA ILE A 81 5.05 1.80 20.67
C ILE A 81 6.22 1.49 19.68
N ILE A 82 7.16 2.41 19.65
CA ILE A 82 8.47 2.46 18.95
C ILE A 82 9.57 1.37 19.15
N LEU A 83 9.83 0.46 18.23
CA LEU A 83 10.48 -0.83 18.47
C LEU A 83 11.99 -1.00 18.79
N SER A 84 12.68 0.05 19.27
CA SER A 84 14.00 0.14 19.93
C SER A 84 14.90 1.30 19.45
N SER A 85 15.76 1.18 18.41
CA SER A 85 17.09 1.84 18.53
C SER A 85 18.01 2.37 17.38
N LYS A 86 18.78 1.61 16.58
CA LYS A 86 19.80 2.14 15.60
C LYS A 86 19.97 1.49 14.17
N PHE A 87 19.91 2.25 13.04
CA PHE A 87 20.03 2.07 11.53
C PHE A 87 20.36 3.40 10.81
N ILE A 88 20.24 3.54 9.48
CA ILE A 88 20.27 4.75 8.62
C ILE A 88 19.34 4.46 7.38
N GLY A 89 19.30 5.18 6.24
CA GLY A 89 18.72 4.70 4.97
C GLY A 89 17.25 5.00 4.68
N ILE A 90 16.45 3.97 4.37
CA ILE A 90 14.97 3.94 4.38
C ILE A 90 14.15 4.89 3.40
N VAL A 91 12.91 4.56 2.96
CA VAL A 91 11.97 5.29 2.04
C VAL A 91 10.48 5.07 2.43
N ASP A 92 9.72 4.04 1.92
CA ASP A 92 8.44 3.53 2.51
C ASP A 92 8.30 1.93 2.48
N GLY A 93 7.28 1.17 2.99
CA GLY A 93 7.30 -0.35 3.06
C GLY A 93 6.11 -1.13 3.75
N GLN A 94 6.04 -2.52 3.69
CA GLN A 94 4.75 -3.34 3.73
C GLN A 94 4.77 -4.91 4.00
N TRP A 95 3.66 -5.66 4.27
CA TRP A 95 3.59 -7.04 4.94
C TRP A 95 2.67 -8.11 4.33
N VAL A 96 2.68 -9.39 4.77
CA VAL A 96 2.36 -10.03 6.11
C VAL A 96 3.53 -10.76 6.89
N ASP A 97 3.46 -12.01 7.40
CA ASP A 97 4.29 -13.24 7.12
C ASP A 97 5.89 -13.42 7.54
N PHE A 98 6.51 -14.57 8.04
CA PHE A 98 7.75 -15.19 7.34
C PHE A 98 7.74 -16.71 6.95
N ASP A 99 8.06 -17.70 7.78
CA ASP A 99 8.97 -18.73 7.25
C ASP A 99 8.91 -20.24 7.56
N LYS A 100 7.72 -20.82 7.71
CA LYS A 100 7.36 -22.23 7.95
C LYS A 100 7.02 -22.69 9.40
N ASP A 101 6.17 -21.96 10.15
CA ASP A 101 5.38 -22.37 11.34
C ASP A 101 3.85 -22.08 11.36
N GLY A 102 3.36 -20.84 11.35
CA GLY A 102 1.95 -20.41 11.27
C GLY A 102 1.70 -18.89 11.12
N ASP A 103 2.75 -18.10 10.89
CA ASP A 103 3.01 -16.88 11.62
C ASP A 103 3.84 -15.80 10.82
N ILE A 104 4.08 -14.58 11.36
CA ILE A 104 4.13 -13.34 10.53
C ILE A 104 5.37 -12.41 10.85
N ASP A 105 6.17 -11.76 9.99
CA ASP A 105 7.57 -11.29 10.37
C ASP A 105 8.05 -9.88 9.85
N PHE A 106 9.25 -9.28 10.21
CA PHE A 106 9.89 -8.02 9.55
C PHE A 106 11.03 -8.48 8.47
N LEU A 107 10.76 -8.19 7.18
CA LEU A 107 11.65 -7.68 6.12
C LEU A 107 12.20 -6.24 6.10
N GLY A 108 13.45 -5.96 5.75
CA GLY A 108 13.92 -4.57 5.82
C GLY A 108 14.93 -4.12 4.80
N ALA A 109 14.89 -2.84 4.51
CA ALA A 109 15.98 -2.14 3.89
C ALA A 109 16.31 -0.83 4.69
N ALA A 110 17.13 -0.92 5.76
CA ALA A 110 17.73 0.15 6.61
C ALA A 110 19.28 0.15 6.86
N SER A 111 19.97 1.25 7.12
CA SER A 111 21.43 1.41 6.92
C SER A 111 22.49 1.38 8.05
N SER A 112 23.51 0.55 7.89
CA SER A 112 24.38 0.06 8.97
C SER A 112 25.55 0.99 9.34
N PRO A 113 26.04 0.91 10.58
CA PRO A 113 26.80 1.97 11.24
C PRO A 113 28.26 2.02 10.84
N THR A 114 28.77 0.88 10.37
CA THR A 114 30.21 0.63 10.33
C THR A 114 30.70 0.38 8.91
N VAL A 115 29.87 0.75 7.92
CA VAL A 115 30.29 1.48 6.73
C VAL A 115 30.22 2.99 6.94
N ALA A 116 30.80 3.70 5.98
CA ALA A 116 30.56 5.11 5.73
C ALA A 116 30.04 5.41 4.31
N ASN A 117 29.54 4.42 3.55
CA ASN A 117 29.27 4.57 2.11
C ASN A 117 27.87 5.12 1.75
N ASN A 118 26.99 5.35 2.73
CA ASN A 118 25.62 5.92 2.60
C ASN A 118 24.62 5.18 1.69
N ALA A 119 25.11 4.21 0.94
CA ALA A 119 24.38 3.52 -0.08
C ALA A 119 23.74 2.28 0.56
N LYS A 120 22.47 2.44 0.95
CA LYS A 120 21.45 1.54 1.50
C LYS A 120 21.49 0.01 1.07
N HIS A 121 20.48 -0.89 1.05
CA HIS A 121 20.53 -2.40 0.97
C HIS A 121 19.39 -3.25 1.70
N PHE A 122 19.57 -4.55 2.07
CA PHE A 122 18.64 -5.55 2.63
C PHE A 122 18.98 -6.09 4.02
N MET A 123 17.92 -6.50 4.67
CA MET A 123 17.79 -6.79 6.06
C MET A 123 16.62 -7.76 6.21
N PHE A 124 16.64 -8.56 7.27
CA PHE A 124 15.46 -9.22 7.79
C PHE A 124 15.57 -9.50 9.30
N ILE A 125 14.41 -9.57 9.93
CA ILE A 125 13.99 -9.75 11.32
C ILE A 125 13.15 -11.00 11.38
N LYS A 126 13.15 -11.63 12.57
CA LYS A 126 12.26 -12.69 13.03
C LYS A 126 11.02 -12.26 13.88
N ASN A 127 10.18 -13.18 14.35
CA ASN A 127 9.48 -13.13 15.64
C ASN A 127 9.55 -14.50 16.36
N ARG A 128 8.83 -14.66 17.46
CA ARG A 128 8.56 -15.93 18.15
C ARG A 128 7.11 -15.94 18.59
N GLY A 129 6.26 -15.42 17.71
CA GLY A 129 4.80 -15.35 17.79
C GLY A 129 4.22 -14.99 19.13
N ASN A 130 4.97 -14.27 19.97
CA ASN A 130 4.82 -14.15 21.41
C ASN A 130 6.15 -13.61 22.02
N GLY A 131 6.70 -12.39 21.64
CA GLY A 131 7.90 -11.40 21.74
C GLY A 131 9.11 -10.90 22.79
N THR A 132 10.36 -10.68 22.26
CA THR A 132 11.75 -10.02 22.47
C THR A 132 12.55 -9.42 21.16
N PHE A 133 12.32 -8.30 20.43
CA PHE A 133 12.62 -8.16 18.93
C PHE A 133 14.13 -7.89 18.69
N SER A 134 14.89 -8.84 18.08
CA SER A 134 16.37 -9.06 17.74
C SER A 134 17.39 -7.89 17.73
N ASP A 135 18.63 -8.21 17.34
CA ASP A 135 19.51 -7.45 16.45
C ASP A 135 19.75 -8.34 15.17
N PRO A 136 20.71 -8.20 14.23
CA PRO A 136 20.34 -8.51 12.83
C PRO A 136 21.28 -9.36 12.00
N GLU A 137 21.05 -9.47 10.68
CA GLU A 137 22.14 -9.59 9.69
C GLU A 137 21.88 -8.85 8.36
N PHE A 138 22.96 -8.60 7.61
CA PHE A 138 23.14 -7.78 6.39
C PHE A 138 23.99 -8.63 5.45
N PHE A 139 23.86 -8.54 4.12
CA PHE A 139 24.68 -9.35 3.21
C PHE A 139 25.66 -8.48 2.41
N ILE A 140 27.01 -8.67 2.38
CA ILE A 140 27.95 -7.65 1.78
C ILE A 140 28.52 -7.85 0.35
N ASN A 141 28.67 -6.70 -0.31
CA ASN A 141 29.28 -6.26 -1.58
C ASN A 141 29.09 -4.70 -1.52
N PHE A 142 29.78 -3.88 -2.33
CA PHE A 142 30.01 -2.46 -2.00
C PHE A 142 29.79 -1.38 -3.09
N ASN A 143 29.77 -1.72 -4.37
CA ASN A 143 29.83 -0.76 -5.50
C ASN A 143 28.54 0.02 -5.90
N ILE A 144 27.50 0.23 -5.07
CA ILE A 144 26.12 0.14 -5.61
C ILE A 144 25.01 1.12 -5.07
N SER A 145 23.73 0.98 -5.52
CA SER A 145 22.54 1.55 -4.83
C SER A 145 21.09 0.85 -4.93
N LEU A 146 19.93 1.45 -4.53
CA LEU A 146 18.48 1.02 -4.32
C LEU A 146 17.54 1.92 -3.40
N GLU A 147 16.18 1.77 -3.43
CA GLU A 147 15.15 2.50 -2.62
C GLU A 147 13.85 1.77 -2.10
N LYS A 148 13.40 0.59 -2.57
CA LYS A 148 11.96 0.12 -2.65
C LYS A 148 11.70 -1.32 -3.35
N LEU A 149 11.70 -2.50 -2.69
CA LEU A 149 12.06 -3.87 -3.24
C LEU A 149 11.13 -4.79 -4.14
N PHE A 150 10.86 -6.13 -3.93
CA PHE A 150 9.57 -6.91 -4.23
C PHE A 150 9.42 -8.43 -3.86
N LEU A 151 8.17 -9.06 -3.77
CA LEU A 151 7.72 -10.47 -3.29
C LEU A 151 7.08 -11.53 -4.23
N GLY A 152 7.43 -12.85 -4.09
CA GLY A 152 6.67 -14.09 -4.49
C GLY A 152 7.31 -15.37 -5.19
N ASP A 153 6.67 -16.55 -5.25
CA ASP A 153 7.14 -17.78 -5.96
C ASP A 153 7.10 -17.81 -7.49
N VAL A 154 8.24 -17.63 -8.13
CA VAL A 154 8.25 -17.33 -9.57
C VAL A 154 7.94 -18.47 -10.61
N ASP A 155 8.14 -19.80 -10.42
CA ASP A 155 8.02 -20.90 -11.49
C ASP A 155 7.06 -22.03 -11.13
N GLY A 156 6.49 -22.00 -9.93
CA GLY A 156 5.97 -23.21 -9.32
C GLY A 156 7.02 -24.04 -8.59
N ASP A 157 7.63 -23.41 -7.61
CA ASP A 157 8.35 -24.03 -6.51
C ASP A 157 7.35 -24.43 -5.41
N GLN A 158 6.41 -23.50 -5.20
CA GLN A 158 5.62 -23.16 -4.01
C GLN A 158 6.04 -21.85 -3.37
N ASP A 159 7.23 -21.30 -3.64
CA ASP A 159 8.11 -20.54 -2.76
C ASP A 159 8.21 -18.98 -2.95
N ILE A 160 7.44 -18.15 -2.23
CA ILE A 160 7.53 -16.65 -2.07
C ILE A 160 8.86 -15.98 -1.74
N ASP A 161 9.52 -15.47 -2.77
CA ASP A 161 10.83 -14.86 -2.60
C ASP A 161 10.96 -13.56 -3.40
N VAL A 162 12.10 -13.23 -4.02
CA VAL A 162 12.57 -11.82 -4.01
C VAL A 162 12.97 -11.17 -5.32
N VAL A 163 12.64 -9.88 -5.51
CA VAL A 163 13.18 -9.07 -6.65
C VAL A 163 13.76 -7.65 -6.20
N ALA A 164 14.72 -6.99 -6.90
CA ALA A 164 15.37 -5.69 -6.49
C ALA A 164 15.88 -4.63 -7.56
N LEU A 165 16.72 -3.58 -7.20
CA LEU A 165 17.62 -2.57 -7.94
C LEU A 165 18.51 -1.46 -7.26
N ALA A 166 19.82 -1.39 -7.65
CA ALA A 166 20.78 -0.35 -8.19
C ALA A 166 21.41 1.08 -7.82
N SER A 167 20.91 2.27 -7.42
CA SER A 167 21.40 3.63 -7.95
C SER A 167 22.86 4.02 -8.18
N ASN A 168 23.46 3.26 -9.06
CA ASN A 168 24.53 3.66 -9.93
C ASN A 168 24.83 2.52 -10.92
N LEU A 169 24.05 1.42 -11.04
CA LEU A 169 24.28 0.41 -12.09
C LEU A 169 23.04 -0.26 -12.81
N ASP A 170 21.85 0.37 -12.95
CA ASP A 170 20.76 0.10 -13.97
C ASP A 170 20.51 -1.35 -14.45
N GLN A 171 19.80 -2.19 -13.67
CA GLN A 171 19.29 -3.50 -14.15
C GLN A 171 18.02 -3.93 -13.41
N ILE A 172 17.66 -5.22 -13.31
CA ILE A 172 16.75 -5.73 -12.28
C ILE A 172 17.31 -7.08 -11.72
N LEU A 173 16.80 -7.65 -10.59
CA LEU A 173 17.33 -8.81 -9.81
C LEU A 173 16.33 -9.63 -9.02
N VAL A 174 16.65 -10.91 -8.76
CA VAL A 174 15.80 -12.14 -8.63
C VAL A 174 16.36 -12.87 -7.35
N TYR A 175 15.63 -13.61 -6.48
CA TYR A 175 16.25 -14.31 -5.30
C TYR A 175 15.70 -15.63 -4.68
N LYS A 176 15.51 -16.67 -5.50
CA LYS A 176 15.50 -18.15 -5.27
C LYS A 176 15.72 -18.67 -3.86
N ASN A 177 14.77 -19.46 -3.34
CA ASN A 177 14.88 -19.86 -1.95
C ASN A 177 14.54 -21.31 -1.41
N GLY A 178 13.38 -21.57 -0.76
CA GLY A 178 12.86 -22.90 -0.31
C GLY A 178 13.46 -23.62 0.92
N GLY A 179 12.66 -23.97 1.94
CA GLY A 179 13.06 -24.46 3.27
C GLY A 179 12.68 -23.52 4.45
N ASN A 180 13.56 -22.90 5.26
CA ASN A 180 14.83 -23.21 5.93
C ASN A 180 15.56 -21.96 6.50
N GLY A 181 15.89 -20.98 5.65
CA GLY A 181 16.81 -19.84 5.88
C GLY A 181 17.80 -19.41 4.77
N LEU A 182 17.85 -20.03 3.57
CA LEU A 182 19.07 -20.05 2.70
C LEU A 182 18.87 -20.26 1.17
N ILE A 183 19.90 -19.87 0.38
CA ILE A 183 19.95 -19.06 -0.88
C ILE A 183 20.70 -19.69 -2.11
N HIS A 184 20.33 -19.39 -3.39
CA HIS A 184 20.88 -20.05 -4.63
C HIS A 184 21.83 -19.32 -5.70
N SER A 185 21.39 -18.77 -6.87
CA SER A 185 22.29 -18.55 -8.08
C SER A 185 21.94 -17.46 -9.17
N VAL A 186 22.91 -16.95 -10.00
CA VAL A 186 22.99 -15.55 -10.58
C VAL A 186 22.83 -15.27 -12.11
N TYR A 187 22.05 -14.22 -12.52
CA TYR A 187 22.20 -13.36 -13.75
C TYR A 187 21.18 -12.17 -13.93
N SER A 188 21.66 -10.91 -14.21
CA SER A 188 20.95 -9.58 -14.23
C SER A 188 20.85 -8.81 -15.61
N VAL A 189 19.88 -7.89 -15.85
CA VAL A 189 19.45 -7.36 -17.18
C VAL A 189 19.36 -5.84 -17.25
N ILE A 190 20.01 -5.32 -18.29
CA ILE A 190 20.10 -3.92 -18.68
C ILE A 190 19.01 -3.63 -19.70
N VAL A 191 18.40 -2.44 -19.65
CA VAL A 191 17.40 -2.05 -20.65
C VAL A 191 17.66 -0.67 -21.26
N ALA A 192 17.93 0.37 -20.47
CA ALA A 192 18.38 1.71 -20.91
C ALA A 192 18.74 2.59 -19.69
N SER A 193 18.60 3.91 -19.87
CA SER A 193 18.64 4.94 -18.83
C SER A 193 17.22 5.37 -18.46
N ASP A 194 17.15 6.53 -17.83
CA ASP A 194 16.73 6.61 -16.46
C ASP A 194 15.57 5.65 -16.08
N VAL A 195 15.88 4.68 -15.15
CA VAL A 195 15.49 3.31 -14.58
C VAL A 195 14.58 3.24 -13.17
N LYS A 196 13.20 2.89 -12.94
CA LYS A 196 11.97 2.94 -11.93
C LYS A 196 10.71 1.97 -12.18
N MET A 197 9.86 1.52 -11.18
CA MET A 197 8.75 0.47 -11.36
C MET A 197 7.40 0.40 -10.54
N VAL A 198 6.41 -0.38 -11.06
CA VAL A 198 5.02 -0.07 -11.39
C VAL A 198 3.81 -1.03 -11.21
N GLY A 199 3.95 -2.34 -11.11
CA GLY A 199 2.87 -3.34 -11.15
C GLY A 199 3.49 -4.74 -11.10
N LEU A 200 2.93 -5.65 -10.32
CA LEU A 200 3.35 -7.04 -10.12
C LEU A 200 2.05 -7.83 -10.19
N GLU A 201 1.99 -8.85 -11.04
CA GLU A 201 0.97 -9.87 -11.30
C GLU A 201 1.25 -10.42 -12.75
N ASP A 202 0.27 -10.95 -13.50
CA ASP A 202 0.40 -11.79 -14.71
C ASP A 202 -0.10 -11.12 -15.98
N PHE A 203 0.42 -11.63 -17.10
CA PHE A 203 0.59 -10.96 -18.38
C PHE A 203 1.04 -11.91 -19.50
N ASP A 204 0.24 -12.92 -19.82
CA ASP A 204 -1.06 -12.60 -20.42
C ASP A 204 -2.21 -13.61 -20.19
N GLN A 205 -2.66 -13.75 -18.92
CA GLN A 205 -3.37 -14.93 -18.39
C GLN A 205 -2.49 -16.19 -18.48
N ASP A 206 -1.19 -15.95 -18.37
CA ASP A 206 -0.07 -16.71 -18.89
C ASP A 206 0.07 -18.19 -18.43
N LYS A 207 -0.37 -18.65 -17.26
CA LYS A 207 -0.84 -17.94 -16.06
C LYS A 207 0.28 -17.10 -15.41
N ASP A 208 1.24 -16.58 -16.18
CA ASP A 208 2.66 -16.29 -15.94
C ASP A 208 2.85 -14.78 -15.46
N LEU A 209 3.18 -14.57 -14.16
CA LEU A 209 3.44 -13.38 -13.31
C LEU A 209 4.41 -12.27 -13.85
N ASP A 210 4.13 -11.72 -15.04
CA ASP A 210 4.92 -10.74 -15.80
C ASP A 210 4.99 -9.27 -15.24
N ILE A 211 5.14 -8.16 -16.02
CA ILE A 211 5.76 -6.85 -15.60
C ILE A 211 5.55 -5.62 -16.49
N LEU A 212 5.99 -4.39 -16.10
CA LEU A 212 5.78 -3.19 -16.94
C LEU A 212 6.71 -1.86 -16.92
N VAL A 213 7.70 -1.66 -16.04
CA VAL A 213 8.99 -0.87 -16.20
C VAL A 213 9.02 0.68 -16.24
N HIS A 214 10.07 1.43 -16.70
CA HIS A 214 10.04 2.89 -17.01
C HIS A 214 11.02 3.66 -18.02
N PHE A 215 11.85 3.16 -18.93
CA PHE A 215 12.96 3.97 -19.54
C PHE A 215 12.69 5.43 -19.94
N TYR A 216 13.39 6.37 -19.27
CA TYR A 216 13.83 7.57 -19.98
C TYR A 216 14.72 7.11 -21.12
N ASN A 217 14.12 6.95 -22.29
CA ASN A 217 14.75 6.55 -23.53
C ASN A 217 15.74 7.58 -24.10
N GLN A 218 16.07 8.61 -23.31
CA GLN A 218 16.94 9.75 -23.60
C GLN A 218 16.27 10.84 -24.45
N VAL A 219 14.99 10.70 -24.77
CA VAL A 219 14.17 11.68 -25.50
C VAL A 219 12.86 11.90 -24.75
N ASN A 220 12.09 10.82 -24.72
CA ASN A 220 11.01 10.59 -23.80
C ASN A 220 11.44 9.43 -22.88
N TRP A 221 10.43 8.76 -22.36
CA TRP A 221 10.07 8.70 -20.96
C TRP A 221 8.70 7.97 -21.22
N GLU A 222 8.72 6.65 -21.44
CA GLU A 222 8.06 5.98 -22.59
C GLU A 222 7.66 4.51 -22.38
N ILE A 223 6.46 4.27 -21.83
CA ILE A 223 5.93 2.92 -21.57
C ILE A 223 6.10 1.95 -22.74
N ALA A 224 6.26 0.65 -22.46
CA ALA A 224 6.38 -0.50 -23.39
C ALA A 224 5.98 -1.81 -22.72
N PHE A 225 5.69 -3.00 -23.32
CA PHE A 225 5.54 -4.38 -22.70
C PHE A 225 6.68 -5.32 -23.15
N LEU A 226 6.87 -6.58 -22.66
CA LEU A 226 7.64 -7.76 -23.19
C LEU A 226 7.07 -9.09 -22.55
N PRO A 227 7.63 -10.33 -22.59
CA PRO A 227 6.98 -11.51 -21.92
C PRO A 227 7.89 -12.56 -21.21
N ASN A 228 7.31 -13.48 -20.40
CA ASN A 228 7.93 -14.72 -19.89
C ASN A 228 7.85 -15.94 -20.82
N ASN A 229 7.94 -17.11 -20.20
CA ASN A 229 8.83 -18.17 -20.64
C ASN A 229 8.71 -19.44 -19.79
N GLY A 230 7.88 -19.49 -18.73
CA GLY A 230 7.79 -20.68 -17.92
C GLY A 230 9.08 -21.00 -17.15
N SER A 231 10.03 -20.06 -17.05
CA SER A 231 11.24 -20.25 -16.24
C SER A 231 11.94 -18.98 -15.72
N GLY A 232 11.58 -17.82 -16.25
CA GLY A 232 12.06 -16.52 -15.84
C GLY A 232 13.20 -16.03 -16.70
N VAL A 233 13.02 -15.85 -18.02
CA VAL A 233 14.16 -15.62 -18.95
C VAL A 233 13.93 -14.56 -20.06
N PHE A 234 15.05 -14.01 -20.54
CA PHE A 234 15.24 -12.61 -20.97
C PHE A 234 14.72 -12.27 -22.37
N THR A 235 13.59 -11.55 -22.41
CA THR A 235 12.92 -11.23 -23.66
C THR A 235 12.40 -9.80 -23.67
N LEU A 236 12.82 -8.94 -24.62
CA LEU A 236 12.70 -7.47 -24.50
C LEU A 236 12.05 -6.77 -25.76
N GLN A 237 10.71 -6.72 -25.87
CA GLN A 237 9.78 -6.02 -26.82
C GLN A 237 9.61 -4.46 -26.68
N ARG A 238 9.28 -3.71 -27.74
CA ARG A 238 8.97 -2.25 -27.65
C ARG A 238 7.57 -2.07 -28.24
N PRO A 239 6.75 -1.16 -27.71
CA PRO A 239 5.41 -0.95 -28.20
C PRO A 239 5.48 -0.30 -29.55
N SER A 240 4.34 -0.35 -30.22
CA SER A 240 4.17 0.33 -31.49
C SER A 240 3.96 1.85 -31.35
N LEU A 241 3.80 2.37 -30.12
CA LEU A 241 3.46 3.76 -29.84
C LEU A 241 4.64 4.75 -29.95
N ARG A 242 4.27 6.03 -30.00
CA ARG A 242 5.17 7.19 -30.14
C ARG A 242 4.69 8.40 -29.34
N GLU A 243 4.03 8.14 -28.22
CA GLU A 243 3.35 9.17 -27.45
C GLU A 243 4.30 9.77 -26.41
N SER A 244 4.24 11.09 -26.25
CA SER A 244 5.38 11.89 -25.79
C SER A 244 5.07 12.59 -24.47
N LEU A 245 5.39 11.93 -23.35
CA LEU A 245 4.89 12.33 -22.04
C LEU A 245 5.96 12.94 -21.14
N ASN A 246 5.62 14.07 -20.55
CA ASN A 246 6.63 15.06 -20.17
C ASN A 246 7.23 14.87 -18.77
N PHE A 247 6.51 14.32 -17.78
CA PHE A 247 7.01 14.31 -16.39
C PHE A 247 6.25 13.43 -15.38
N VAL A 248 6.84 12.30 -14.91
CA VAL A 248 6.10 11.13 -14.37
C VAL A 248 6.76 10.19 -13.22
N SER A 249 6.44 10.23 -11.90
CA SER A 249 6.82 9.49 -10.62
C SER A 249 6.04 8.36 -9.82
N PHE A 250 5.02 7.64 -10.28
CA PHE A 250 4.10 6.95 -9.36
C PHE A 250 3.54 5.63 -9.81
N SER A 251 3.16 4.63 -9.01
CA SER A 251 2.14 3.72 -9.59
C SER A 251 1.10 3.05 -8.73
N GLY A 252 0.07 2.52 -9.39
CA GLY A 252 -1.24 2.54 -8.78
C GLY A 252 -2.47 2.11 -9.56
N LEU A 253 -3.21 1.09 -9.14
CA LEU A 253 -3.49 -0.15 -9.90
C LEU A 253 -4.80 -0.84 -9.36
N MET A 254 -5.71 -1.50 -10.12
CA MET A 254 -6.83 -2.40 -9.67
C MET A 254 -7.75 -2.97 -10.78
N ASP A 255 -8.46 -4.09 -10.55
CA ASP A 255 -9.78 -4.51 -11.06
C ASP A 255 -10.85 -3.42 -11.14
N LEU A 256 -10.67 -2.29 -11.81
CA LEU A 256 -11.80 -1.40 -12.02
C LEU A 256 -13.00 -1.95 -12.84
N ASN A 257 -13.29 -3.24 -13.05
CA ASN A 257 -14.53 -3.62 -13.76
C ASN A 257 -15.03 -5.07 -13.59
N LYS A 258 -15.42 -5.43 -12.37
CA LYS A 258 -16.34 -6.51 -12.01
C LYS A 258 -15.97 -7.91 -12.43
N ASP A 259 -14.86 -8.07 -13.07
CA ASP A 259 -14.66 -9.26 -13.83
C ASP A 259 -13.16 -9.31 -14.23
N GLY A 260 -12.02 -9.37 -13.42
CA GLY A 260 -10.71 -10.23 -13.37
C GLY A 260 -9.35 -10.40 -14.22
N LEU A 261 -8.55 -9.34 -14.52
CA LEU A 261 -7.24 -8.92 -15.09
C LEU A 261 -6.88 -7.35 -14.85
N LEU A 262 -6.48 -6.75 -13.70
CA LEU A 262 -6.28 -5.26 -13.39
C LEU A 262 -6.25 -4.08 -14.47
N ASP A 263 -6.56 -2.83 -14.05
CA ASP A 263 -6.31 -1.46 -14.65
C ASP A 263 -5.59 -0.45 -13.64
N LEU A 264 -5.53 0.89 -13.83
CA LEU A 264 -4.47 1.83 -13.26
C LEU A 264 -4.90 3.26 -12.85
N VAL A 265 -4.00 4.17 -12.33
CA VAL A 265 -4.11 5.66 -12.20
C VAL A 265 -2.87 6.62 -12.23
N TYR A 266 -2.89 7.65 -13.12
CA TYR A 266 -1.88 8.65 -13.64
C TYR A 266 -2.29 10.11 -13.77
N THR A 267 -1.29 10.98 -13.65
CA THR A 267 -1.42 12.44 -13.65
C THR A 267 -0.17 13.32 -14.09
N THR A 268 -0.26 14.25 -15.05
CA THR A 268 0.82 15.20 -15.53
C THR A 268 1.13 16.39 -14.58
N PRO A 269 1.28 17.68 -14.97
CA PRO A 269 0.76 18.78 -14.10
C PRO A 269 -0.61 19.44 -14.49
N GLY A 270 -1.68 19.31 -13.66
CA GLY A 270 -3.04 19.92 -13.79
C GLY A 270 -4.39 19.15 -13.52
N ASN A 271 -4.71 18.00 -14.14
CA ASN A 271 -6.06 17.34 -14.32
C ASN A 271 -6.32 15.83 -13.83
N LEU A 272 -6.40 14.74 -14.66
CA LEU A 272 -6.41 13.25 -14.37
C LEU A 272 -6.57 12.39 -15.67
N LEU A 273 -5.69 11.43 -16.03
CA LEU A 273 -5.89 10.54 -17.23
C LEU A 273 -6.68 9.26 -16.82
N ILE A 274 -6.81 8.18 -17.63
CA ILE A 274 -7.45 6.87 -17.29
C ILE A 274 -6.88 5.60 -17.95
N GLN A 275 -7.56 4.43 -17.89
CA GLN A 275 -7.11 3.08 -18.32
C GLN A 275 -8.02 2.27 -19.34
N MET A 276 -7.94 0.90 -19.46
CA MET A 276 -8.78 -0.25 -20.02
C MET A 276 -8.02 -1.61 -20.30
N ASN A 277 -8.49 -2.82 -19.84
CA ASN A 277 -7.93 -4.22 -20.08
C ASN A 277 -8.60 -5.33 -20.97
N ALA A 278 -8.53 -5.32 -22.31
CA ALA A 278 -8.80 -6.55 -23.11
C ALA A 278 -7.90 -6.75 -24.37
N GLY A 279 -7.74 -7.98 -24.88
CA GLY A 279 -6.64 -8.50 -25.74
C GLY A 279 -6.43 -8.10 -27.25
N SER A 280 -5.42 -8.74 -27.86
CA SER A 280 -4.97 -8.82 -29.28
C SER A 280 -4.02 -7.75 -29.91
N GLY A 281 -2.70 -7.84 -29.65
CA GLY A 281 -1.53 -7.23 -30.37
C GLY A 281 -1.40 -5.69 -30.62
N LYS A 282 -0.73 -4.91 -29.72
CA LYS A 282 -0.34 -3.45 -29.66
C LYS A 282 -0.80 -2.68 -28.39
N LEU A 283 -0.03 -1.77 -27.74
CA LEU A 283 -0.57 -0.75 -26.77
C LEU A 283 -1.88 -0.15 -27.36
N GLN A 284 -3.07 -0.63 -26.88
CA GLN A 284 -4.52 -0.28 -27.12
C GLN A 284 -4.83 1.22 -27.10
N ASN A 285 -5.98 1.74 -26.64
CA ASN A 285 -6.33 3.15 -26.89
C ASN A 285 -7.37 3.82 -25.95
N PHE A 286 -6.91 4.88 -25.29
CA PHE A 286 -7.32 6.25 -25.56
C PHE A 286 -8.79 6.62 -25.20
N THR A 287 -9.32 6.05 -24.11
CA THR A 287 -10.71 6.11 -23.54
C THR A 287 -11.23 7.44 -22.90
N GLN A 288 -10.82 7.95 -21.72
CA GLN A 288 -11.36 9.20 -21.11
C GLN A 288 -10.30 10.32 -20.76
N SER A 289 -10.54 11.28 -19.85
CA SER A 289 -9.62 12.20 -19.11
C SER A 289 -10.40 13.22 -18.22
N LEU A 290 -9.95 13.64 -17.03
CA LEU A 290 -10.63 14.71 -16.27
C LEU A 290 -9.84 15.61 -15.29
N THR A 291 -10.08 16.91 -15.42
CA THR A 291 -9.54 18.04 -14.64
C THR A 291 -9.75 18.03 -13.11
N ILE A 292 -8.73 17.63 -12.33
CA ILE A 292 -8.37 18.27 -11.03
C ILE A 292 -8.32 19.79 -11.21
N ARG A 293 -8.67 20.52 -10.16
CA ARG A 293 -8.72 21.99 -10.13
C ARG A 293 -7.28 22.57 -10.08
N GLY A 294 -7.10 23.80 -9.62
CA GLY A 294 -5.83 24.35 -9.09
C GLY A 294 -4.57 24.53 -9.96
N GLY A 295 -4.18 23.59 -10.84
CA GLY A 295 -2.87 23.49 -11.53
C GLY A 295 -1.73 22.94 -10.65
N GLU A 296 -1.35 21.66 -10.78
CA GLU A 296 -1.00 20.86 -9.59
C GLU A 296 0.10 19.74 -9.75
N SER A 297 0.51 19.10 -8.63
CA SER A 297 1.57 18.06 -8.44
C SER A 297 1.22 16.85 -7.50
N VAL A 298 0.94 15.58 -7.82
CA VAL A 298 0.25 14.48 -7.03
C VAL A 298 1.25 13.46 -6.23
N LYS A 299 0.86 12.37 -5.49
CA LYS A 299 1.54 11.52 -4.42
C LYS A 299 0.80 10.23 -3.86
N LEU A 300 0.64 9.95 -2.55
CA LEU A 300 0.47 8.57 -1.97
C LEU A 300 -0.92 8.27 -1.24
N ILE A 301 -1.45 7.01 -1.18
CA ILE A 301 -2.83 6.54 -1.64
C ILE A 301 -3.53 5.19 -1.13
N LYS A 302 -4.78 5.17 -0.64
CA LYS A 302 -5.42 3.90 -0.11
C LYS A 302 -6.18 3.08 -1.11
N TYR A 303 -7.09 2.14 -0.72
CA TYR A 303 -8.32 1.58 -1.37
C TYR A 303 -9.39 1.10 -0.36
N ALA A 304 -10.46 1.86 -0.06
CA ALA A 304 -11.69 1.35 0.63
C ALA A 304 -12.97 2.23 0.53
N ASP A 305 -14.08 1.68 0.98
CA ASP A 305 -15.47 1.93 0.59
C ASP A 305 -16.09 3.01 1.42
N ILE A 306 -16.82 3.92 0.78
CA ILE A 306 -17.40 5.00 1.54
C ILE A 306 -18.86 5.38 1.16
N ASP A 307 -19.60 4.61 0.35
CA ASP A 307 -21.09 4.50 0.47
C ASP A 307 -21.69 3.09 0.33
N LYS A 308 -20.93 1.98 0.36
CA LYS A 308 -21.34 0.55 0.41
C LYS A 308 -22.43 0.13 -0.60
N ASP A 309 -22.56 0.87 -1.69
CA ASP A 309 -23.62 0.72 -2.70
C ASP A 309 -23.25 -0.09 -3.97
N ASN A 310 -22.13 -0.82 -3.89
CA ASN A 310 -21.61 -1.88 -4.75
C ASN A 310 -20.45 -1.65 -5.82
N ASP A 311 -19.51 -0.68 -5.67
CA ASP A 311 -18.38 -0.30 -6.57
C ASP A 311 -17.19 0.48 -5.86
N VAL A 312 -15.88 0.31 -6.13
CA VAL A 312 -14.69 0.87 -5.37
C VAL A 312 -14.28 2.37 -5.39
N ASP A 313 -14.53 3.10 -4.30
CA ASP A 313 -14.02 4.44 -3.84
C ASP A 313 -12.53 4.91 -4.09
N ILE A 314 -12.26 6.25 -4.15
CA ILE A 314 -10.89 6.89 -4.08
C ILE A 314 -10.73 7.88 -2.93
N LEU A 315 -9.56 7.88 -2.23
CA LEU A 315 -8.90 8.94 -1.42
C LEU A 315 -7.44 9.32 -1.72
N MET A 316 -7.28 10.61 -2.02
CA MET A 316 -6.05 11.32 -2.37
C MET A 316 -5.73 12.44 -1.39
N VAL A 317 -4.53 13.05 -1.41
CA VAL A 317 -4.28 14.17 -0.48
C VAL A 317 -3.30 15.26 -0.87
N VAL A 318 -3.80 16.50 -0.99
CA VAL A 318 -3.26 17.61 -1.80
C VAL A 318 -3.50 18.98 -1.17
N ASN A 319 -2.83 19.95 -1.72
CA ASN A 319 -2.83 21.36 -1.46
C ASN A 319 -4.01 22.20 -2.06
N LYS A 320 -3.82 23.52 -2.14
CA LYS A 320 -4.46 24.58 -2.95
C LYS A 320 -3.33 25.54 -3.14
N ASN A 321 -3.04 25.98 -4.37
CA ASN A 321 -1.90 26.84 -4.71
C ASN A 321 -1.81 28.02 -3.73
N SER A 322 -0.98 27.86 -2.69
CA SER A 322 -0.94 28.80 -1.58
C SER A 322 0.05 29.89 -1.94
N VAL A 323 -0.34 31.14 -1.72
CA VAL A 323 0.34 32.31 -2.31
C VAL A 323 1.64 32.67 -1.56
N SER A 324 2.20 31.73 -0.79
CA SER A 324 3.42 31.85 -0.01
C SER A 324 4.08 30.49 0.20
N GLU A 325 5.42 30.46 0.15
CA GLU A 325 6.29 29.27 0.25
C GLU A 325 6.29 28.60 1.65
N PHE A 326 5.28 28.86 2.49
CA PHE A 326 5.25 28.49 3.91
C PHE A 326 3.86 28.06 4.45
N ASP A 327 2.74 28.42 3.81
CA ASP A 327 1.42 27.87 4.17
C ASP A 327 1.12 26.67 3.28
N PHE A 328 1.47 25.50 3.80
CA PHE A 328 1.44 24.23 3.10
C PHE A 328 0.35 23.28 3.65
N ARG A 329 -0.93 23.64 3.90
CA ARG A 329 -1.93 22.87 4.73
C ARG A 329 -2.43 21.48 4.24
N SER A 330 -3.61 20.86 4.55
CA SER A 330 -4.84 20.83 3.66
C SER A 330 -6.30 20.57 4.18
N ASP A 331 -7.17 19.83 3.43
CA ASP A 331 -8.66 19.60 3.45
C ASP A 331 -9.13 18.59 2.18
N ILE A 332 -9.80 16.31 1.88
CA ILE A 332 -10.15 15.21 0.73
C ILE A 332 -11.51 15.39 -0.10
N VAL A 333 -11.77 15.52 -1.56
CA VAL A 333 -12.82 16.24 -2.70
C VAL A 333 -14.50 16.47 -2.97
N TRP A 334 -15.82 15.90 -2.79
CA TRP A 334 -16.74 14.59 -2.62
C TRP A 334 -17.35 13.79 -3.83
N LEU A 335 -17.71 12.49 -3.63
CA LEU A 335 -18.01 11.39 -4.60
C LEU A 335 -19.38 10.61 -4.52
N LYS A 336 -19.36 9.26 -4.55
CA LYS A 336 -20.00 8.22 -5.39
C LYS A 336 -19.30 7.82 -6.71
N ASN A 337 -19.14 6.49 -6.91
CA ASN A 337 -18.86 5.67 -8.11
C ASN A 337 -19.96 5.94 -9.19
N GLU A 338 -20.22 5.14 -10.22
CA GLU A 338 -21.47 5.30 -11.02
C GLU A 338 -22.07 4.01 -11.66
N GLY A 339 -21.42 2.85 -11.52
CA GLY A 339 -21.66 1.52 -12.12
C GLY A 339 -20.86 1.22 -13.41
N ASP A 340 -20.00 2.15 -13.81
CA ASP A 340 -19.88 2.56 -15.23
C ASP A 340 -18.53 3.18 -15.69
N GLY A 341 -17.59 3.43 -14.79
CA GLY A 341 -16.38 4.22 -15.01
C GLY A 341 -16.37 5.53 -14.25
N THR A 342 -17.53 6.06 -13.91
CA THR A 342 -17.76 7.40 -14.43
C THR A 342 -18.03 8.51 -13.44
N PHE A 343 -17.48 8.52 -12.21
CA PHE A 343 -17.66 9.62 -11.23
C PHE A 343 -17.81 11.01 -11.93
N LEU A 344 -18.75 11.86 -11.49
CA LEU A 344 -19.10 13.11 -12.20
C LEU A 344 -18.79 14.52 -11.58
N SER A 345 -18.42 14.71 -10.30
CA SER A 345 -18.63 15.96 -9.50
C SER A 345 -17.89 16.24 -8.14
N THR A 346 -16.69 16.82 -8.16
CA THR A 346 -15.88 17.31 -6.99
C THR A 346 -16.54 18.14 -5.79
N ASN A 347 -16.98 17.58 -4.65
CA ASN A 347 -17.55 18.27 -3.40
C ASN A 347 -16.67 18.75 -2.13
N VAL A 348 -16.88 18.40 -0.81
CA VAL A 348 -16.09 18.90 0.40
C VAL A 348 -16.14 18.00 1.69
N LEU A 349 -15.06 17.73 2.50
CA LEU A 349 -15.16 16.79 3.67
C LEU A 349 -14.29 16.80 4.98
N ILE A 350 -13.18 17.51 5.15
CA ILE A 350 -12.49 17.78 6.46
C ILE A 350 -11.83 19.17 6.33
N THR A 351 -11.24 19.77 7.37
CA THR A 351 -10.12 20.71 7.20
C THR A 351 -8.94 20.56 8.17
N ALA A 352 -7.73 20.65 7.63
CA ALA A 352 -6.48 20.76 8.38
C ALA A 352 -6.15 22.18 8.85
N PRO A 353 -5.61 22.31 10.08
CA PRO A 353 -4.62 23.33 10.41
C PRO A 353 -3.26 23.15 9.71
N SER A 354 -2.98 21.99 9.09
CA SER A 354 -1.60 21.49 8.95
C SER A 354 -1.39 20.39 7.89
N ASN A 355 -0.35 20.47 7.03
CA ASN A 355 0.06 19.51 5.95
C ASN A 355 0.04 18.03 6.30
N ILE A 356 -1.10 17.41 6.06
CA ILE A 356 -1.72 16.32 6.79
C ILE A 356 -0.87 15.09 7.15
N VAL A 357 -0.14 14.36 6.28
CA VAL A 357 0.95 13.32 6.41
C VAL A 357 0.91 11.91 5.75
N ARG A 358 0.48 10.79 6.40
CA ARG A 358 0.24 9.38 5.90
C ARG A 358 -0.82 8.70 6.81
N PHE A 359 -1.52 7.63 6.44
CA PHE A 359 -2.91 7.49 6.87
C PHE A 359 -3.53 6.13 7.24
N ASP A 360 -4.23 5.84 8.37
CA ASP A 360 -5.12 4.61 8.53
C ASP A 360 -6.35 4.59 9.57
N LEU A 361 -7.40 3.71 9.50
CA LEU A 361 -8.71 3.72 10.30
C LEU A 361 -9.07 2.43 11.07
N ALA A 362 -10.06 2.45 12.01
CA ALA A 362 -11.13 1.42 12.15
C ALA A 362 -12.38 1.79 12.98
N ASP A 363 -13.62 1.30 12.77
CA ASP A 363 -14.68 1.43 13.82
C ASP A 363 -14.60 0.40 14.96
N PHE A 364 -13.67 0.73 15.82
CA PHE A 364 -13.53 0.25 17.16
C PHE A 364 -14.87 0.00 17.92
N ASN A 365 -15.90 0.86 17.88
CA ASN A 365 -17.17 0.64 18.62
C ASN A 365 -18.26 -0.09 17.90
N LYS A 366 -18.02 -0.42 16.65
CA LYS A 366 -18.90 -1.26 15.88
C LYS A 366 -20.27 -0.53 15.79
N ASP A 367 -20.21 0.81 15.64
CA ASP A 367 -21.26 1.67 15.07
C ASP A 367 -21.38 1.58 13.55
N GLN A 368 -20.54 0.76 12.92
CA GLN A 368 -20.71 0.22 11.57
C GLN A 368 -20.52 1.34 10.55
N ASN A 369 -19.36 2.00 10.66
CA ASN A 369 -19.07 3.40 10.39
C ASN A 369 -17.56 3.73 10.72
N LEU A 370 -16.63 3.34 9.86
CA LEU A 370 -15.27 2.82 10.11
C LEU A 370 -14.14 3.69 10.73
N ASP A 371 -14.40 4.59 11.69
CA ASP A 371 -13.42 5.11 12.69
C ASP A 371 -12.07 5.98 12.25
N ILE A 372 -11.51 8.66 12.16
CA ILE A 372 -10.25 9.56 12.12
C ILE A 372 -9.14 9.34 13.22
N LEU A 373 -7.98 8.72 12.80
CA LEU A 373 -6.58 8.55 13.29
C LEU A 373 -5.55 8.71 12.17
N TYR A 374 -4.85 9.83 12.20
CA TYR A 374 -3.55 10.03 11.58
C TYR A 374 -2.98 11.31 12.36
N GLY A 375 -1.68 11.55 12.71
CA GLY A 375 -1.15 12.81 13.38
C GLY A 375 -0.11 13.85 12.87
N ILE A 376 0.30 14.73 13.81
CA ILE A 376 0.90 16.10 13.70
C ILE A 376 2.18 16.28 12.84
N SER A 377 2.60 17.54 12.57
CA SER A 377 3.98 18.05 12.72
C SER A 377 3.96 19.36 13.50
N GLY A 378 4.89 19.49 14.42
CA GLY A 378 4.72 20.25 15.65
C GLY A 378 5.38 19.44 16.76
N PHE A 379 4.72 19.32 17.93
CA PHE A 379 5.29 18.57 19.07
C PHE A 379 4.39 17.70 20.00
N ASP A 380 3.04 17.66 19.99
CA ASP A 380 2.19 17.08 21.08
C ASP A 380 0.89 16.25 20.74
N GLY A 381 0.91 15.21 19.91
CA GLY A 381 -0.21 14.42 19.31
C GLY A 381 -0.69 14.51 17.78
N ILE A 382 -1.98 14.41 17.48
CA ILE A 382 -2.56 14.00 16.18
C ILE A 382 -4.00 14.70 15.71
N LEU A 383 -4.90 15.35 16.56
CA LEU A 383 -6.30 16.03 16.57
C LEU A 383 -7.87 15.59 17.02
N LEU A 384 -8.43 14.48 17.64
CA LEU A 384 -9.70 13.53 17.58
C LEU A 384 -11.17 13.97 17.49
N GLY A 385 -11.89 13.91 16.37
CA GLY A 385 -13.40 13.94 16.35
C GLY A 385 -14.17 12.61 16.52
N PHE A 386 -15.39 12.46 15.95
CA PHE A 386 -16.16 11.21 15.66
C PHE A 386 -17.11 11.37 14.45
N ASN A 387 -17.29 10.32 13.63
CA ASN A 387 -18.25 10.31 12.50
C ASN A 387 -19.61 9.89 13.00
N ASN A 388 -20.63 10.27 12.23
CA ASN A 388 -22.00 10.28 12.68
C ASN A 388 -23.00 10.14 11.50
N GLY A 389 -22.54 9.72 10.30
CA GLY A 389 -23.29 9.74 9.04
C GLY A 389 -23.23 11.06 8.26
N ALA A 390 -22.99 11.01 6.95
CA ALA A 390 -23.45 12.01 5.96
C ALA A 390 -23.01 13.53 6.03
N ASN A 391 -21.70 13.90 6.13
CA ASN A 391 -20.96 15.23 5.94
C ASN A 391 -20.41 16.30 7.05
N ALA A 392 -20.21 16.11 8.39
CA ALA A 392 -19.63 17.06 9.41
C ALA A 392 -18.61 16.65 10.59
N TYR A 393 -18.30 15.36 10.88
CA TYR A 393 -17.53 14.62 11.96
C TYR A 393 -17.67 15.42 13.25
N SER A 394 -16.59 15.54 14.00
CA SER A 394 -16.60 16.29 15.26
C SER A 394 -15.22 16.48 15.88
N VAL A 395 -14.18 16.75 15.08
CA VAL A 395 -12.88 17.34 15.50
C VAL A 395 -12.60 17.54 17.03
N ARG A 396 -11.69 16.79 17.72
CA ARG A 396 -11.32 16.92 19.19
C ARG A 396 -10.10 16.12 19.77
N THR A 397 -8.92 16.70 19.71
CA THR A 397 -7.63 16.27 20.28
C THR A 397 -7.58 15.20 21.40
N LEU A 398 -7.16 13.96 21.11
CA LEU A 398 -6.52 13.09 22.12
C LEU A 398 -5.19 13.69 22.59
N LYS A 399 -4.70 13.35 23.78
CA LYS A 399 -3.62 14.16 24.37
C LYS A 399 -2.43 13.37 24.92
N VAL A 400 -1.93 12.51 24.06
CA VAL A 400 -0.64 11.79 24.14
C VAL A 400 0.57 12.73 24.35
N ALA A 401 1.64 12.19 24.93
CA ALA A 401 2.80 12.93 25.43
C ALA A 401 3.98 13.06 24.44
N ALA A 402 3.87 14.07 23.57
CA ALA A 402 4.92 14.81 22.86
C ALA A 402 6.27 14.11 22.50
N HIS A 403 6.52 13.92 21.21
CA HIS A 403 7.77 13.42 20.63
C HIS A 403 8.14 13.98 19.19
N GLY A 404 9.05 13.34 18.43
CA GLY A 404 9.83 13.84 17.26
C GLY A 404 9.26 13.89 15.81
N TRP A 405 9.64 12.98 14.89
CA TRP A 405 9.09 12.89 13.51
C TRP A 405 8.09 11.67 13.38
N ILE A 406 6.80 11.90 13.01
CA ILE A 406 5.70 10.93 12.83
C ILE A 406 6.04 10.41 11.49
N THR A 407 6.67 9.28 11.45
CA THR A 407 6.88 8.60 10.20
C THR A 407 5.64 7.72 9.83
N SER A 408 4.82 7.32 10.82
CA SER A 408 3.57 6.54 10.63
C SER A 408 2.43 6.70 11.67
N ILE A 409 1.34 5.94 11.67
CA ILE A 409 0.49 5.63 12.85
C ILE A 409 0.04 4.16 12.75
N SER A 410 -1.23 3.79 13.08
CA SER A 410 -2.05 2.65 12.53
C SER A 410 -1.99 1.21 13.24
N ALA A 411 -3.02 0.42 13.79
CA ALA A 411 -3.08 -0.86 14.69
C ALA A 411 -3.86 -2.19 14.37
N GLU A 412 -3.52 -3.36 15.00
CA GLU A 412 -4.39 -4.50 15.43
C GLU A 412 -4.37 -4.84 16.91
N ASP A 413 -5.37 -5.63 17.25
CA ASP A 413 -5.69 -6.26 18.50
C ASP A 413 -4.45 -7.09 18.90
N ILE A 414 -4.01 -6.94 20.15
CA ILE A 414 -2.59 -7.14 20.56
C ILE A 414 -2.40 -7.91 21.87
N ASP A 415 -3.49 -8.07 22.61
CA ASP A 415 -3.44 -8.63 23.95
C ASP A 415 -4.46 -9.73 24.23
N GLY A 416 -5.22 -10.15 23.22
CA GLY A 416 -6.16 -11.26 23.23
C GLY A 416 -7.64 -10.89 23.28
N ASP A 417 -8.06 -9.64 23.00
CA ASP A 417 -9.30 -9.07 23.56
C ASP A 417 -10.42 -8.58 22.62
N ARG A 418 -10.28 -8.72 21.28
CA ARG A 418 -11.37 -8.65 20.25
C ARG A 418 -11.86 -7.25 19.90
N GLN A 419 -10.91 -6.36 19.65
CA GLN A 419 -11.08 -4.94 19.80
C GLN A 419 -9.99 -4.06 19.08
N ASN A 420 -10.18 -2.71 18.95
CA ASN A 420 -9.38 -1.76 18.16
C ASN A 420 -8.98 -0.20 18.64
N ASP A 421 -7.85 0.68 18.70
CA ASP A 421 -6.32 0.76 19.15
C ASP A 421 -5.22 1.88 18.73
N ILE A 422 -4.01 2.20 19.38
CA ILE A 422 -2.74 3.09 19.02
C ILE A 422 -1.26 2.55 19.38
N ILE A 423 -0.03 2.48 18.71
CA ILE A 423 0.79 2.65 17.40
C ILE A 423 2.09 3.39 17.74
N ALA A 424 1.99 4.72 17.64
CA ALA A 424 2.84 5.51 16.78
C ALA A 424 4.36 5.47 17.08
N THR A 425 5.19 6.20 16.32
CA THR A 425 6.57 6.44 16.72
C THR A 425 7.17 7.69 16.20
N SER A 426 8.40 7.92 16.66
CA SER A 426 9.05 9.20 16.74
C SER A 426 10.51 9.21 16.34
N ALA A 427 10.76 10.20 15.50
CA ALA A 427 12.05 10.43 14.89
C ALA A 427 12.90 11.54 15.53
N PHE A 428 12.79 11.84 16.83
CA PHE A 428 13.83 12.62 17.53
C PHE A 428 14.06 12.17 18.99
N ASP A 429 13.53 11.00 19.36
CA ASP A 429 13.51 10.47 20.72
C ASP A 429 13.38 8.94 20.80
N GLY A 430 12.89 8.24 19.74
CA GLY A 430 13.15 6.81 19.53
C GLY A 430 12.77 5.89 20.69
N LYS A 431 11.58 6.09 21.28
CA LYS A 431 11.05 5.42 22.50
C LYS A 431 10.66 3.95 22.27
N LEU A 432 9.49 3.50 22.80
CA LEU A 432 8.74 2.25 22.50
C LEU A 432 7.39 2.15 23.25
N THR A 433 6.54 3.17 23.31
CA THR A 433 5.51 3.38 24.37
C THR A 433 4.05 2.91 24.15
N TRP A 434 3.41 2.12 25.03
CA TRP A 434 2.01 1.62 24.91
C TRP A 434 0.98 2.25 25.88
N TYR A 435 -0.18 2.74 25.42
CA TYR A 435 -1.33 3.03 26.32
C TYR A 435 -2.05 1.69 26.63
N LYS A 436 -2.66 1.06 25.60
CA LYS A 436 -3.95 0.33 25.58
C LYS A 436 -5.16 1.27 25.60
N ASN A 437 -6.17 0.93 24.82
CA ASN A 437 -7.48 1.59 24.81
C ASN A 437 -8.40 0.97 25.87
N LEU A 438 -9.51 1.65 26.13
CA LEU A 438 -10.42 1.39 27.26
C LEU A 438 -11.91 1.45 26.86
N GLY A 439 -12.19 1.59 25.56
CA GLY A 439 -13.50 1.88 25.00
C GLY A 439 -13.98 3.35 25.09
N ARG A 440 -15.04 3.67 24.33
CA ARG A 440 -15.82 4.93 24.35
C ARG A 440 -15.03 6.22 24.15
N HIS A 441 -14.10 6.18 23.21
CA HIS A 441 -13.19 7.24 22.80
C HIS A 441 -12.02 7.51 23.79
N GLU A 442 -11.62 6.54 24.63
CA GLU A 442 -10.66 6.74 25.76
C GLU A 442 -9.47 5.75 25.86
N PHE A 443 -8.35 6.23 26.44
CA PHE A 443 -7.04 5.54 26.55
C PHE A 443 -6.34 5.56 27.91
N SER A 444 -5.33 4.69 28.01
CA SER A 444 -4.30 4.59 29.05
C SER A 444 -3.12 5.59 28.85
N GLU A 445 -1.89 5.29 29.32
CA GLU A 445 -0.68 6.16 29.39
C GLU A 445 0.64 5.41 29.04
N GLN A 446 1.65 6.08 28.46
CA GLN A 446 2.77 5.46 27.71
C GLN A 446 3.64 4.40 28.44
N LYS A 447 3.59 3.13 28.00
CA LYS A 447 4.39 2.00 28.47
C LYS A 447 5.52 1.65 27.49
N ILE A 448 6.64 2.30 27.72
CA ILE A 448 7.89 2.18 26.97
C ILE A 448 8.47 0.75 27.07
N ILE A 449 8.55 0.03 25.95
CA ILE A 449 8.97 -1.39 25.80
C ILE A 449 10.47 -1.52 25.32
N SER A 450 11.12 -0.39 24.98
CA SER A 450 12.53 -0.05 24.69
C SER A 450 12.62 1.47 24.46
N SER A 451 13.79 2.06 24.24
CA SER A 451 13.94 3.46 23.78
C SER A 451 15.35 3.74 23.29
N ALA A 452 15.98 2.72 22.73
CA ALA A 452 17.35 2.45 23.13
C ALA A 452 18.38 3.26 22.33
N GLN A 453 18.10 3.72 21.10
CA GLN A 453 18.97 4.64 20.35
C GLN A 453 18.15 5.51 19.35
N LEU A 454 18.84 6.26 18.47
CA LEU A 454 18.24 7.12 17.45
C LEU A 454 17.95 6.37 16.16
N GLY A 455 16.72 6.56 15.68
CA GLY A 455 16.20 5.74 14.61
C GLY A 455 15.47 4.54 15.17
N VAL A 456 14.33 4.16 14.61
CA VAL A 456 13.59 2.92 14.87
C VAL A 456 12.64 2.11 13.82
N LYS A 457 12.14 2.12 12.52
CA LYS A 457 11.63 2.88 11.27
C LYS A 457 10.29 2.37 10.61
N LEU A 458 9.64 1.17 10.64
CA LEU A 458 8.34 0.75 9.91
C LEU A 458 7.16 0.41 10.85
N ALA A 459 6.30 -0.59 10.63
CA ALA A 459 5.31 -1.23 11.54
C ALA A 459 4.22 -1.90 10.71
N ILE A 460 3.72 -3.08 11.13
CA ILE A 460 2.79 -4.13 10.59
C ILE A 460 2.69 -5.22 11.71
N PRO A 461 1.57 -5.95 11.77
CA PRO A 461 1.21 -7.39 11.78
C PRO A 461 2.20 -8.50 11.55
N VAL A 462 2.35 -9.41 12.54
CA VAL A 462 3.57 -10.23 12.73
C VAL A 462 3.55 -11.26 13.88
N ASP A 463 3.75 -12.57 13.71
CA ASP A 463 3.77 -13.72 14.66
C ASP A 463 5.14 -14.48 14.46
N LEU A 464 5.53 -15.68 14.93
CA LEU A 464 6.64 -16.58 14.37
C LEU A 464 7.25 -17.59 15.35
N ASP A 465 6.43 -18.31 16.09
CA ASP A 465 6.81 -19.70 16.33
C ASP A 465 5.59 -20.66 16.35
N GLY A 466 4.61 -20.35 15.52
CA GLY A 466 3.34 -21.05 15.30
C GLY A 466 2.36 -20.84 16.45
N ASP A 467 2.41 -19.67 17.09
CA ASP A 467 1.73 -19.37 18.36
C ASP A 467 0.31 -18.82 18.11
N ASN A 468 0.09 -18.13 16.99
CA ASN A 468 -1.09 -17.27 16.74
C ASN A 468 -1.21 -16.16 17.84
N ILE A 469 -0.09 -15.56 18.27
CA ILE A 469 -0.01 -14.37 19.14
C ILE A 469 1.01 -13.38 18.57
N LYS A 470 0.65 -12.80 17.45
CA LYS A 470 1.41 -11.76 16.79
C LYS A 470 1.96 -10.61 17.74
N ASP A 471 3.10 -9.96 17.43
CA ASP A 471 3.82 -8.97 18.27
C ASP A 471 4.30 -7.66 17.59
N LEU A 472 5.48 -7.54 16.97
CA LEU A 472 6.26 -6.28 17.11
C LEU A 472 7.40 -6.03 16.06
N PHE A 473 7.19 -6.22 14.76
CA PHE A 473 8.31 -6.24 13.78
C PHE A 473 9.02 -4.90 13.54
N THR A 474 10.34 -4.73 13.88
CA THR A 474 11.30 -3.54 13.86
C THR A 474 12.13 -3.28 12.56
N TYR A 475 13.05 -2.32 12.39
CA TYR A 475 13.51 -1.85 11.04
C TYR A 475 15.03 -1.51 10.66
N TYR A 476 15.92 -0.61 11.11
CA TYR A 476 16.22 1.47 13.10
C TYR A 476 16.83 3.00 12.87
N GLN A 477 16.41 3.94 11.98
CA GLN A 477 17.31 4.74 11.05
C GLN A 477 18.13 5.99 11.41
N LEU A 478 18.85 6.20 12.52
CA LEU A 478 20.15 6.92 12.41
C LEU A 478 20.99 6.73 13.68
N PRO A 479 21.66 5.55 13.91
CA PRO A 479 22.89 5.23 13.13
C PRO A 479 23.31 3.77 12.69
N ASP A 480 22.74 2.63 13.11
CA ASP A 480 23.47 1.32 13.21
C ASP A 480 22.72 0.01 12.88
N SER A 481 22.38 -0.17 11.64
CA SER A 481 21.21 -0.95 11.25
C SER A 481 21.06 -2.35 11.81
N ARG A 482 19.80 -2.67 12.11
CA ARG A 482 19.37 -3.71 13.03
C ARG A 482 17.98 -4.21 12.63
N LEU A 483 17.91 -5.32 11.88
CA LEU A 483 16.71 -6.11 11.81
C LEU A 483 16.67 -7.16 12.91
N SER A 484 15.93 -6.79 13.94
CA SER A 484 15.50 -7.40 15.20
C SER A 484 14.18 -8.35 15.45
N TRP A 485 14.05 -9.73 15.59
CA TRP A 485 13.22 -10.90 16.25
C TRP A 485 11.94 -10.92 17.24
N TYR A 486 11.88 -11.47 18.49
CA TYR A 486 10.79 -11.36 19.61
C TYR A 486 10.14 -12.72 20.24
N LYS A 487 10.32 -13.19 21.55
CA LYS A 487 9.30 -13.94 22.47
C LYS A 487 8.85 -13.36 23.95
N ASN A 488 7.77 -12.73 24.59
CA ASN A 488 6.32 -12.14 24.63
C ASN A 488 5.02 -12.95 24.85
N PHE A 489 4.39 -12.72 25.97
CA PHE A 489 3.54 -13.73 26.55
C PHE A 489 2.06 -13.28 26.55
N GLY A 490 1.63 -12.67 25.42
CA GLY A 490 0.38 -11.91 25.29
C GLY A 490 0.30 -10.73 26.28
N ASN A 491 -0.88 -10.13 26.49
CA ASN A 491 -1.06 -9.07 27.51
C ASN A 491 -0.12 -7.85 27.31
N GLY A 492 0.38 -7.69 26.07
CA GLY A 492 1.49 -6.84 25.67
C GLY A 492 2.75 -6.88 26.57
N ILE A 493 3.21 -8.06 27.00
CA ILE A 493 4.37 -8.28 27.91
C ILE A 493 5.70 -8.56 27.16
N PHE A 494 6.36 -7.48 26.76
CA PHE A 494 7.56 -7.53 25.92
C PHE A 494 8.89 -7.73 26.65
N SER A 495 9.78 -8.53 26.04
CA SER A 495 11.18 -8.68 26.43
C SER A 495 12.15 -7.99 25.44
N ASN A 496 13.32 -8.51 25.05
CA ASN A 496 14.48 -7.72 24.54
C ASN A 496 14.97 -8.01 23.11
N GLU A 497 15.62 -7.04 22.47
CA GLU A 497 16.57 -7.30 21.36
C GLU A 497 17.50 -8.51 21.57
N LEU A 498 17.54 -9.42 20.58
CA LEU A 498 18.41 -10.60 20.43
C LEU A 498 18.78 -11.08 18.98
N ILE A 499 19.84 -10.55 18.36
CA ILE A 499 20.60 -10.94 17.13
C ILE A 499 20.18 -12.03 16.06
N ILE A 500 20.66 -11.85 14.80
CA ILE A 500 21.13 -12.94 13.90
C ILE A 500 22.68 -13.11 13.85
N TYR A 501 23.50 -12.17 13.32
CA TYR A 501 24.94 -12.02 13.68
C TYR A 501 25.64 -10.62 13.57
N LYS A 502 24.92 -9.54 13.24
CA LYS A 502 25.26 -8.09 13.26
C LYS A 502 26.33 -7.63 12.25
N ASN A 503 25.87 -7.05 11.13
CA ASN A 503 26.74 -6.53 10.06
C ASN A 503 26.57 -5.02 9.67
N PRO A 504 27.29 -4.12 10.35
CA PRO A 504 28.25 -3.25 9.70
C PRO A 504 28.10 -2.61 8.32
N ASN A 505 28.38 -3.30 7.20
CA ASN A 505 29.22 -2.76 6.10
C ASN A 505 28.65 -2.38 4.68
N GLU A 506 27.40 -1.97 4.44
CA GLU A 506 26.26 -2.13 5.33
C GLU A 506 25.08 -1.14 5.25
N TYR A 507 25.05 -0.03 4.50
CA TYR A 507 23.82 0.80 4.49
C TYR A 507 22.62 -0.12 4.00
N LEU A 508 21.32 -0.03 4.36
CA LEU A 508 20.12 -0.80 3.93
C LEU A 508 18.87 0.13 3.52
N SER A 509 18.02 -0.12 2.46
CA SER A 509 17.18 0.73 1.49
C SER A 509 15.67 1.15 1.66
N GLU A 510 14.64 0.51 1.05
CA GLU A 510 13.21 0.38 1.47
C GLU A 510 12.31 -0.51 0.58
N TYR A 511 10.98 -0.49 0.81
CA TYR A 511 9.88 -1.41 0.46
C TYR A 511 10.19 -2.87 0.61
N ILE A 512 9.12 -3.58 0.95
CA ILE A 512 9.03 -4.75 1.82
C ILE A 512 7.57 -5.27 1.65
N VAL A 513 7.25 -6.58 1.62
CA VAL A 513 5.93 -7.34 1.68
C VAL A 513 6.30 -8.76 1.98
N ILE A 514 5.32 -9.52 2.36
CA ILE A 514 5.51 -10.85 2.78
C ILE A 514 4.22 -11.65 2.45
N THR A 515 4.27 -12.88 1.91
CA THR A 515 3.22 -13.93 2.13
C THR A 515 3.73 -15.36 1.83
N ASP A 516 3.05 -16.47 2.19
CA ASP A 516 3.69 -17.82 2.36
C ASP A 516 4.57 -18.27 1.25
N LEU A 517 5.88 -18.42 1.58
CA LEU A 517 6.83 -18.95 0.64
C LEU A 517 6.55 -20.37 0.36
N ASP A 518 7.35 -21.33 0.81
CA ASP A 518 7.38 -22.63 0.16
C ASP A 518 6.14 -23.51 0.46
N ASN A 519 5.00 -22.87 0.77
CA ASN A 519 3.69 -23.32 1.18
C ASN A 519 3.80 -24.43 2.25
N ASP A 520 4.37 -24.10 3.43
CA ASP A 520 4.35 -25.05 4.56
C ASP A 520 4.07 -24.49 5.98
N GLY A 521 3.75 -23.19 6.15
CA GLY A 521 3.06 -22.77 7.38
C GLY A 521 3.24 -21.32 7.79
N ASP A 522 4.48 -20.81 7.70
CA ASP A 522 4.68 -19.38 7.46
C ASP A 522 5.28 -19.09 6.08
N ASN A 523 4.56 -18.42 5.19
CA ASN A 523 4.06 -17.03 5.24
C ASN A 523 5.24 -16.04 4.95
N ASP A 524 5.93 -15.64 3.82
CA ASP A 524 7.40 -15.20 3.66
C ASP A 524 8.03 -13.82 3.22
N ILE A 525 9.21 -13.45 3.82
CA ILE A 525 10.05 -12.19 3.79
C ILE A 525 11.11 -12.07 2.70
N VAL A 526 11.03 -10.91 2.05
CA VAL A 526 11.69 -10.57 0.80
C VAL A 526 12.06 -9.07 0.54
N THR A 527 13.35 -8.68 0.51
CA THR A 527 13.78 -7.32 0.11
C THR A 527 15.26 -7.34 -0.33
N GLY A 528 16.05 -6.27 -0.44
CA GLY A 528 17.29 -6.28 -1.29
C GLY A 528 18.32 -5.16 -1.14
N LEU A 529 19.49 -5.21 -1.83
CA LEU A 529 20.77 -4.59 -1.39
C LEU A 529 21.40 -3.31 -2.16
N ARG A 530 21.67 -2.08 -1.59
CA ARG A 530 22.11 -0.72 -2.10
C ARG A 530 23.58 -0.41 -1.73
N SER A 531 24.35 -1.37 -1.24
CA SER A 531 25.78 -1.52 -1.55
C SER A 531 26.13 -2.90 -2.09
N ARG A 532 25.28 -3.95 -2.08
CA ARG A 532 25.50 -5.13 -2.98
C ARG A 532 24.93 -5.09 -4.41
N GLN A 533 23.82 -4.41 -4.68
CA GLN A 533 23.10 -4.33 -5.96
C GLN A 533 22.69 -5.75 -6.28
N VAL A 534 21.97 -6.37 -5.39
CA VAL A 534 21.99 -7.82 -5.24
C VAL A 534 20.75 -8.18 -4.45
N LEU A 535 20.41 -9.45 -4.54
CA LEU A 535 19.35 -10.12 -3.78
C LEU A 535 19.52 -11.60 -2.91
N ALA A 536 18.72 -11.01 -1.93
CA ALA A 536 18.58 -10.91 -0.47
C ALA A 536 17.24 -11.49 0.02
N TRP A 537 17.27 -12.49 0.89
CA TRP A 537 16.17 -13.36 1.38
C TRP A 537 16.75 -14.20 2.56
N TYR A 538 15.99 -14.81 3.50
CA TYR A 538 16.50 -15.78 4.55
C TYR A 538 15.42 -16.33 5.54
N GLN A 539 14.71 -17.47 5.34
CA GLN A 539 13.49 -18.06 6.04
C GLN A 539 13.73 -19.04 7.31
N ASN A 540 12.80 -19.91 7.81
CA ASN A 540 12.73 -20.45 9.20
C ASN A 540 13.05 -21.94 9.22
N ASN A 541 13.05 -22.47 10.44
CA ASN A 541 12.71 -23.88 10.67
C ASN A 541 11.41 -24.10 11.46
N GLY A 542 10.56 -23.08 11.53
CA GLY A 542 9.24 -23.03 12.14
C GLY A 542 9.24 -22.85 13.66
N LYS A 543 10.12 -22.00 14.25
CA LYS A 543 10.44 -21.98 15.72
C LYS A 543 10.89 -20.65 16.30
N GLY A 544 10.97 -19.60 15.51
CA GLY A 544 11.85 -18.53 15.91
C GLY A 544 13.35 -18.81 15.61
N GLU A 545 13.78 -19.33 14.45
CA GLU A 545 15.22 -19.32 14.04
C GLU A 545 15.49 -19.00 12.55
N PHE A 546 16.74 -18.64 12.18
CA PHE A 546 17.14 -18.15 10.84
C PHE A 546 18.54 -18.53 10.36
N LEU A 547 18.77 -18.46 9.04
CA LEU A 547 20.04 -18.85 8.40
C LEU A 547 20.66 -17.76 7.44
N PRO A 548 21.90 -17.97 6.95
CA PRO A 548 22.71 -17.07 6.08
C PRO A 548 22.26 -16.66 4.65
N PRO A 549 23.04 -15.79 3.97
CA PRO A 549 23.02 -15.66 2.51
C PRO A 549 23.92 -16.65 1.75
N GLN A 550 23.73 -16.65 0.42
CA GLN A 550 24.86 -16.47 -0.50
C GLN A 550 24.58 -15.37 -1.55
N GLN A 551 23.87 -15.68 -2.64
CA GLN A 551 23.38 -14.73 -3.66
C GLN A 551 22.55 -15.40 -4.76
N ILE A 552 21.51 -14.74 -5.28
CA ILE A 552 20.84 -15.11 -6.52
C ILE A 552 20.95 -14.04 -7.60
N ASP A 553 21.38 -12.80 -7.33
CA ASP A 553 21.59 -11.89 -8.44
C ASP A 553 22.46 -10.68 -8.14
N ASP A 554 23.02 -10.04 -9.18
CA ASP A 554 23.65 -8.70 -9.10
C ASP A 554 23.43 -7.65 -10.25
N PHE A 555 22.92 -6.42 -10.01
CA PHE A 555 22.70 -5.34 -11.03
C PHE A 555 23.99 -4.63 -11.50
N LYS A 556 25.10 -5.33 -11.71
CA LYS A 556 26.41 -4.69 -11.89
C LYS A 556 26.66 -3.91 -13.24
N ASN A 557 25.75 -3.10 -13.85
CA ASN A 557 25.95 -2.28 -15.11
C ASN A 557 25.90 -0.68 -15.23
N VAL A 558 24.80 0.13 -15.09
CA VAL A 558 24.75 1.64 -15.38
C VAL A 558 24.32 2.80 -14.36
N LEU A 559 23.15 2.94 -13.67
CA LEU A 559 22.74 4.19 -12.90
C LEU A 559 21.72 4.30 -11.65
N SER A 560 20.73 3.43 -11.33
CA SER A 560 19.37 3.77 -10.66
C SER A 560 18.77 3.00 -9.43
N ASN A 561 17.85 3.52 -8.56
CA ASN A 561 17.39 2.95 -7.22
C ASN A 561 15.96 2.33 -7.08
N LEU A 562 15.77 1.11 -6.58
CA LEU A 562 14.45 0.45 -6.39
C LEU A 562 13.15 1.27 -6.18
N ASN A 563 11.97 0.94 -6.73
CA ASN A 563 10.69 1.67 -6.56
C ASN A 563 9.30 0.93 -6.29
N GLY A 564 9.16 -0.23 -5.60
CA GLY A 564 7.94 -1.09 -5.41
C GLY A 564 7.97 -2.06 -4.19
N ILE A 565 6.88 -2.73 -3.74
CA ILE A 565 6.77 -4.15 -3.21
C ILE A 565 5.28 -4.62 -3.22
N GLN A 566 4.92 -5.89 -3.53
CA GLN A 566 3.80 -6.81 -3.14
C GLN A 566 4.03 -8.27 -3.70
N VAL A 567 3.03 -9.21 -3.68
CA VAL A 567 2.98 -10.68 -4.05
C VAL A 567 1.66 -11.20 -4.69
N ALA A 568 1.66 -12.21 -5.60
CA ALA A 568 0.55 -13.21 -5.78
C ALA A 568 0.83 -14.41 -6.73
N ASP A 569 0.13 -15.56 -6.57
CA ASP A 569 0.21 -16.77 -7.47
C ASP A 569 -0.23 -16.53 -8.87
N LEU A 570 0.78 -16.51 -9.75
CA LEU A 570 0.65 -16.55 -11.17
C LEU A 570 1.87 -17.26 -11.82
N ASP A 571 2.02 -18.56 -11.58
CA ASP A 571 1.79 -19.41 -12.76
C ASP A 571 0.58 -20.32 -12.67
N GLY A 572 -0.41 -19.85 -11.89
CA GLY A 572 -1.73 -20.48 -11.82
C GLY A 572 -1.67 -21.87 -11.22
N ASN A 573 -0.61 -22.09 -10.47
CA ASN A 573 -0.17 -23.33 -9.92
C ASN A 573 -0.34 -23.30 -8.40
N GLN A 574 -0.82 -22.19 -7.82
CA GLN A 574 -1.02 -21.82 -6.41
C GLN A 574 0.24 -21.39 -5.68
N LEU A 575 1.27 -21.01 -6.44
CA LEU A 575 2.63 -20.89 -5.96
C LEU A 575 2.99 -19.40 -6.17
N PRO A 576 3.19 -18.56 -5.12
CA PRO A 576 2.68 -17.20 -5.20
C PRO A 576 3.64 -16.02 -5.59
N ASP A 577 3.85 -15.67 -6.87
CA ASP A 577 4.99 -14.90 -7.46
C ASP A 577 5.42 -13.41 -7.29
N ILE A 578 6.73 -13.11 -7.60
CA ILE A 578 7.48 -11.80 -7.53
C ILE A 578 7.85 -11.00 -8.79
N VAL A 579 8.04 -9.68 -8.58
CA VAL A 579 8.55 -8.75 -9.60
C VAL A 579 9.24 -7.44 -9.08
N ALA A 580 10.41 -6.84 -9.47
CA ALA A 580 11.03 -5.66 -8.75
C ALA A 580 11.67 -4.41 -9.41
N ALA A 581 11.84 -3.37 -8.56
CA ALA A 581 11.55 -1.97 -8.88
C ALA A 581 12.69 -0.96 -9.01
N ILE A 582 12.54 0.35 -9.39
CA ILE A 582 13.75 0.99 -9.99
C ILE A 582 14.35 2.51 -9.83
N TYR A 583 13.76 3.71 -9.52
CA TYR A 583 14.38 5.13 -9.50
C TYR A 583 15.29 5.61 -10.61
N PRO A 584 14.84 6.57 -11.48
CA PRO A 584 14.85 6.38 -12.96
C PRO A 584 13.51 5.90 -13.80
N GLY A 585 12.93 4.86 -14.55
CA GLY A 585 13.04 3.69 -15.61
C GLY A 585 12.87 2.06 -15.73
N TYR A 586 12.74 1.01 -14.84
CA TYR A 586 12.63 -0.49 -15.12
C TYR A 586 11.65 -1.29 -14.17
N LEU A 587 11.34 -2.61 -14.31
CA LEU A 587 10.44 -3.57 -13.56
C LEU A 587 10.95 -5.01 -14.00
N ILE A 588 10.91 -6.12 -13.24
CA ILE A 588 11.26 -7.50 -13.76
C ILE A 588 10.75 -8.65 -12.90
N TRP A 589 10.67 -9.90 -13.42
CA TRP A 589 10.12 -11.16 -12.87
C TRP A 589 11.12 -12.25 -13.20
N TYR A 590 11.17 -13.27 -12.36
CA TYR A 590 11.97 -14.48 -12.53
C TYR A 590 11.06 -15.63 -12.98
N LYS A 591 11.43 -16.89 -12.70
CA LYS A 591 10.52 -17.97 -12.30
C LYS A 591 11.30 -18.93 -11.38
N ASN A 592 10.78 -19.40 -10.22
CA ASN A 592 11.12 -20.36 -9.09
C ASN A 592 10.51 -21.81 -9.06
N LYS A 593 11.22 -22.92 -8.79
CA LYS A 593 10.98 -24.24 -9.46
C LYS A 593 10.76 -25.54 -8.66
N GLY A 594 11.33 -25.64 -7.47
CA GLY A 594 11.29 -26.74 -6.51
C GLY A 594 12.49 -26.68 -5.54
N ALA A 595 12.23 -26.44 -4.24
CA ALA A 595 13.17 -25.97 -3.21
C ALA A 595 13.92 -24.68 -3.61
N GLY A 596 13.16 -23.59 -3.71
CA GLY A 596 13.47 -22.25 -4.20
C GLY A 596 14.65 -22.14 -5.16
N ALA A 597 14.35 -22.36 -6.44
CA ALA A 597 15.28 -22.73 -7.50
C ALA A 597 15.03 -22.03 -8.86
N PHE A 598 14.73 -20.73 -8.88
CA PHE A 598 14.45 -19.91 -10.08
C PHE A 598 15.42 -20.11 -11.24
N THR A 599 15.05 -19.61 -12.43
CA THR A 599 16.06 -19.11 -13.39
C THR A 599 16.41 -17.64 -13.22
N SER A 600 16.26 -16.79 -14.24
CA SER A 600 17.22 -15.74 -14.51
C SER A 600 16.72 -14.72 -15.55
N GLN A 601 15.86 -13.83 -15.08
CA GLN A 601 15.28 -12.69 -15.79
C GLN A 601 14.42 -13.00 -16.95
N THR A 602 13.13 -13.07 -16.68
CA THR A 602 12.19 -12.45 -17.59
C THR A 602 12.55 -10.99 -17.82
N MET A 603 11.88 -10.32 -18.72
CA MET A 603 11.91 -8.86 -18.84
C MET A 603 10.55 -8.55 -19.47
N ILE A 604 9.80 -7.53 -19.01
CA ILE A 604 8.45 -7.24 -19.55
C ILE A 604 8.19 -5.73 -19.69
N SER A 605 9.23 -4.88 -19.68
CA SER A 605 9.21 -3.65 -20.51
C SER A 605 10.49 -2.92 -20.91
N LYS A 606 10.27 -1.73 -21.45
CA LYS A 606 11.19 -0.65 -21.79
C LYS A 606 10.86 0.60 -20.99
N GLY A 607 9.67 1.24 -21.07
CA GLY A 607 9.01 1.96 -19.94
C GLY A 607 8.85 3.51 -19.85
N LEU A 608 7.87 3.95 -19.04
CA LEU A 608 7.29 5.26 -18.62
C LEU A 608 8.15 6.58 -18.29
N PRO A 609 7.54 7.75 -17.89
CA PRO A 609 8.16 9.15 -17.86
C PRO A 609 8.74 10.07 -16.64
N GLY A 610 9.41 9.68 -15.52
CA GLY A 610 9.81 10.52 -14.30
C GLY A 610 10.21 9.81 -12.94
N LEU A 611 9.96 10.35 -11.70
CA LEU A 611 10.40 9.75 -10.38
C LEU A 611 9.61 10.18 -9.08
N PRO A 612 9.30 9.48 -7.91
CA PRO A 612 9.20 8.04 -7.38
C PRO A 612 8.53 6.95 -8.26
N PHE A 613 7.94 5.81 -7.74
CA PHE A 613 6.74 4.94 -8.11
C PHE A 613 6.10 4.23 -6.89
N ASN A 614 5.05 3.41 -7.10
CA ASN A 614 4.35 2.47 -6.21
C ASN A 614 3.37 1.58 -6.98
N TYR A 615 2.47 0.73 -6.41
CA TYR A 615 1.35 0.03 -7.12
C TYR A 615 0.67 -1.12 -6.33
N ARG A 616 -0.20 -2.03 -6.86
CA ARG A 616 -0.67 -3.33 -6.26
C ARG A 616 -0.88 -4.51 -7.29
N ILE A 617 -1.90 -5.36 -7.07
CA ILE A 617 -2.06 -6.84 -7.22
C ILE A 617 -3.56 -7.25 -7.21
N VAL A 618 -4.05 -8.34 -7.85
CA VAL A 618 -5.47 -8.80 -8.10
C VAL A 618 -6.05 -8.72 -9.56
N ASP A 619 -7.35 -8.49 -9.89
CA ASP A 619 -8.05 -9.05 -11.10
C ASP A 619 -9.26 -8.18 -11.75
N ILE A 620 -9.24 -7.45 -12.95
CA ILE A 620 -10.26 -7.00 -14.11
C ILE A 620 -10.90 -7.68 -15.48
N ASP A 621 -10.55 -8.81 -16.24
CA ASP A 621 -11.28 -9.70 -17.29
C ASP A 621 -12.04 -11.06 -16.83
N GLN A 622 -11.87 -11.52 -15.55
CA GLN A 622 -12.41 -12.64 -14.68
C GLN A 622 -12.37 -13.99 -15.34
N ASP A 623 -11.27 -14.14 -16.05
CA ASP A 623 -10.46 -15.34 -16.18
C ASP A 623 -10.04 -15.88 -14.80
N LYS A 624 -9.72 -14.99 -13.82
CA LYS A 624 -9.08 -15.24 -12.50
C LYS A 624 -7.57 -15.47 -12.63
N ASP A 625 -6.94 -14.42 -13.13
CA ASP A 625 -5.57 -14.33 -13.55
C ASP A 625 -5.15 -12.91 -13.15
N ASN A 626 -4.51 -12.77 -11.99
CA ASN A 626 -4.23 -11.44 -11.47
C ASN A 626 -3.32 -10.64 -12.45
N ASP A 627 -3.28 -9.31 -12.39
CA ASP A 627 -2.73 -8.49 -13.49
C ASP A 627 -1.93 -7.26 -13.13
N ILE A 628 -1.15 -6.74 -14.05
CA ILE A 628 -0.20 -5.66 -13.77
C ILE A 628 -0.62 -4.48 -14.51
N VAL A 629 -0.44 -3.31 -13.95
CA VAL A 629 -0.65 -2.14 -14.76
C VAL A 629 0.17 -0.99 -14.22
N ALA A 630 0.81 -0.25 -15.12
CA ALA A 630 1.95 0.61 -14.86
C ALA A 630 1.70 2.11 -14.99
N VAL A 631 1.58 2.78 -13.84
CA VAL A 631 1.61 4.23 -13.81
C VAL A 631 2.99 4.81 -13.65
N ALA A 632 3.15 6.07 -13.99
CA ALA A 632 4.05 6.94 -13.25
C ALA A 632 3.33 8.24 -12.75
N TYR A 633 4.02 9.37 -12.43
CA TYR A 633 3.43 10.67 -11.96
C TYR A 633 2.25 10.85 -12.92
N ASN A 634 2.55 10.85 -14.24
CA ASN A 634 1.65 10.65 -15.39
C ASN A 634 1.81 9.25 -16.04
N LEU A 635 1.38 9.00 -17.26
CA LEU A 635 1.25 7.72 -17.96
C LEU A 635 0.77 6.48 -17.14
N PHE A 636 -0.56 6.29 -17.12
CA PHE A 636 -1.42 5.14 -16.73
C PHE A 636 -1.21 4.29 -17.99
N LEU A 637 -0.53 3.15 -17.98
CA LEU A 637 -0.75 2.10 -18.99
C LEU A 637 -0.74 0.69 -18.42
N LEU A 638 -1.63 -0.15 -18.94
CA LEU A 638 -1.76 -1.60 -18.73
C LEU A 638 -1.29 -2.41 -19.93
N PHE A 639 -0.93 -3.68 -19.78
CA PHE A 639 -0.24 -4.43 -20.79
C PHE A 639 -0.98 -5.69 -21.30
N GLU A 640 -0.38 -6.81 -21.76
CA GLU A 640 -1.11 -7.87 -22.54
C GLU A 640 -1.86 -8.92 -21.74
N ASN A 641 -3.02 -9.32 -22.29
CA ASN A 641 -3.95 -10.36 -21.85
C ASN A 641 -4.72 -10.87 -23.09
N ASP A 642 -4.23 -11.92 -23.76
CA ASP A 642 -4.84 -12.54 -24.96
C ASP A 642 -4.42 -14.02 -25.13
N GLY A 643 -3.93 -14.65 -24.06
CA GLY A 643 -3.60 -16.08 -23.96
C GLY A 643 -2.35 -16.53 -24.74
N THR A 644 -1.19 -16.47 -24.08
CA THR A 644 0.13 -16.94 -24.55
C THR A 644 0.73 -16.15 -25.73
N GLY A 645 0.79 -14.84 -25.58
CA GLY A 645 1.75 -14.00 -26.30
C GLY A 645 1.33 -13.40 -27.65
N ASN A 646 0.19 -12.70 -27.70
CA ASN A 646 -0.23 -11.93 -28.88
C ASN A 646 0.16 -10.43 -28.83
N PHE A 647 0.47 -9.93 -27.63
CA PHE A 647 1.10 -8.64 -27.28
C PHE A 647 0.28 -7.34 -27.44
N VAL A 648 -1.01 -7.30 -27.08
CA VAL A 648 -1.82 -6.14 -26.65
C VAL A 648 -1.44 -5.69 -25.24
N GLU A 649 -0.24 -5.14 -25.19
CA GLU A 649 -0.04 -3.92 -24.43
C GLU A 649 -1.30 -2.95 -24.51
N LYS A 650 -1.53 -1.89 -23.69
CA LYS A 650 -2.71 -0.97 -23.79
C LYS A 650 -2.41 0.60 -23.79
N GLN A 651 -2.61 1.47 -24.85
CA GLN A 651 -2.44 2.99 -24.84
C GLN A 651 -3.59 3.62 -24.09
N LEU A 652 -3.37 4.36 -23.02
CA LEU A 652 -4.36 5.14 -22.30
C LEU A 652 -3.70 6.52 -21.95
N ILE A 653 -4.30 7.71 -22.11
CA ILE A 653 -5.66 8.08 -22.49
C ILE A 653 -5.76 9.41 -23.31
N ASN A 654 -6.90 10.11 -23.37
CA ASN A 654 -7.24 11.12 -24.39
C ASN A 654 -6.67 12.57 -24.23
N ASP A 655 -6.63 13.17 -23.04
CA ASP A 655 -5.96 14.48 -22.74
C ASP A 655 -4.63 14.24 -21.99
N LEU A 656 -3.91 15.27 -21.51
CA LEU A 656 -2.47 15.17 -21.16
C LEU A 656 -1.94 16.10 -20.05
N ARG A 657 -2.80 16.88 -19.42
CA ARG A 657 -2.49 17.98 -18.47
C ARG A 657 -2.88 17.62 -17.05
N GLU A 658 -2.84 16.36 -16.72
CA GLU A 658 -3.25 15.69 -15.47
C GLU A 658 -2.28 16.09 -14.30
N PRO A 659 -2.29 15.84 -12.96
CA PRO A 659 -1.39 16.54 -11.99
C PRO A 659 -0.31 15.87 -11.07
N VAL A 660 0.35 14.73 -11.30
CA VAL A 660 1.69 14.28 -10.79
C VAL A 660 1.81 13.19 -9.63
N ILE A 661 1.27 11.94 -9.60
CA ILE A 661 1.02 10.99 -8.44
C ILE A 661 2.26 10.44 -7.56
N SER A 662 2.16 9.47 -6.57
CA SER A 662 3.18 8.53 -5.89
C SER A 662 2.86 7.26 -4.90
N ASP A 663 1.68 6.72 -4.42
CA ASP A 663 1.47 5.34 -3.71
C ASP A 663 0.19 4.44 -3.97
N LEU A 664 -0.12 3.33 -3.27
CA LEU A 664 -1.30 2.47 -3.49
C LEU A 664 -1.85 1.58 -2.34
N LYS A 665 -3.05 0.98 -2.51
CA LYS A 665 -3.50 -0.37 -2.09
C LYS A 665 -4.30 -1.10 -3.19
N ILE A 666 -5.06 -2.15 -2.90
CA ILE A 666 -6.14 -2.69 -3.76
C ILE A 666 -7.09 -3.53 -2.89
N GLU A 667 -8.42 -3.30 -2.87
CA GLU A 667 -9.49 -4.03 -2.15
C GLU A 667 -10.90 -3.85 -2.88
N ASP A 668 -12.06 -4.49 -2.54
CA ASP A 668 -13.44 -4.11 -3.03
C ASP A 668 -14.12 -3.11 -2.09
N LEU A 669 -14.77 -2.09 -2.63
CA LEU A 669 -15.14 -0.89 -1.91
C LEU A 669 -16.19 0.06 -2.55
N ASP A 670 -17.19 -0.50 -3.20
CA ASP A 670 -18.56 -0.24 -2.74
C ASP A 670 -19.34 -1.57 -2.64
N ASN A 671 -18.78 -2.71 -3.14
CA ASN A 671 -19.09 -4.15 -2.88
C ASN A 671 -19.76 -5.07 -3.96
N ASP A 672 -20.00 -4.76 -5.27
CA ASP A 672 -20.47 -5.75 -6.30
C ASP A 672 -19.36 -6.49 -7.06
N GLY A 673 -18.11 -6.41 -6.61
CA GLY A 673 -17.03 -7.26 -7.11
C GLY A 673 -16.36 -6.76 -8.38
N ASP A 674 -16.63 -5.50 -8.79
CA ASP A 674 -15.56 -4.67 -9.36
C ASP A 674 -14.79 -4.41 -8.09
N VAL A 675 -13.52 -4.73 -8.12
CA VAL A 675 -12.63 -3.95 -7.29
C VAL A 675 -12.46 -2.55 -8.07
N ASP A 676 -11.75 -1.46 -7.76
CA ASP A 676 -11.44 -0.33 -8.69
C ASP A 676 -10.23 0.50 -8.19
N ILE A 677 -9.98 1.75 -8.60
CA ILE A 677 -8.86 2.56 -8.05
C ILE A 677 -9.24 3.49 -6.95
N LEU A 678 -8.20 3.85 -6.18
CA LEU A 678 -7.94 4.85 -5.16
C LEU A 678 -6.50 5.41 -5.39
N VAL A 679 -6.31 6.75 -5.46
CA VAL A 679 -5.08 7.55 -5.76
C VAL A 679 -4.98 8.90 -4.97
N GLY A 680 -3.84 9.68 -4.94
CA GLY A 680 -3.21 10.38 -3.72
C GLY A 680 -2.00 11.29 -3.97
N THR A 681 -1.59 12.25 -3.08
CA THR A 681 -1.10 13.61 -3.55
C THR A 681 0.03 14.49 -2.90
N GLU A 682 0.61 15.46 -3.68
CA GLU A 682 1.41 16.69 -3.37
C GLU A 682 0.78 18.01 -3.92
N SER A 683 -0.47 18.00 -4.39
CA SER A 683 -0.92 18.78 -5.59
C SER A 683 -1.58 20.09 -5.23
N TYR A 684 -1.78 21.10 -6.07
CA TYR A 684 -2.24 22.41 -5.60
C TYR A 684 -3.75 22.77 -5.72
N GLY A 685 -4.68 21.89 -5.30
CA GLY A 685 -6.12 22.22 -5.16
C GLY A 685 -7.20 21.14 -5.18
N ASP A 686 -7.04 19.99 -5.86
CA ASP A 686 -8.10 18.99 -6.06
C ASP A 686 -7.65 17.54 -5.87
N LEU A 687 -8.46 16.81 -5.12
CA LEU A 687 -7.97 15.90 -4.11
C LEU A 687 -8.88 14.69 -3.90
N VAL A 688 -8.64 13.41 -4.25
CA VAL A 688 -9.43 12.15 -4.02
C VAL A 688 -9.98 11.52 -5.29
N ILE A 689 -9.13 11.20 -6.28
CA ILE A 689 -9.56 11.37 -7.67
C ILE A 689 -10.82 10.63 -8.17
N TRP A 690 -10.97 9.34 -7.97
CA TRP A 690 -12.09 8.56 -8.53
C TRP A 690 -11.62 7.53 -9.59
N TYR A 691 -12.34 6.43 -9.85
CA TYR A 691 -12.32 5.34 -10.86
C TYR A 691 -12.80 4.05 -10.15
N GLN A 692 -14.10 3.62 -10.06
CA GLN A 692 -15.02 2.90 -11.02
C GLN A 692 -14.35 2.45 -12.28
N ASN A 693 -14.84 1.33 -12.75
CA ASN A 693 -15.19 1.07 -14.14
C ASN A 693 -16.27 -0.06 -14.25
N ASP A 694 -16.78 -0.40 -15.45
CA ASP A 694 -18.20 -0.68 -15.69
C ASP A 694 -18.69 -2.14 -15.68
N GLY A 695 -17.92 -3.08 -15.15
CA GLY A 695 -17.92 -4.45 -15.69
C GLY A 695 -17.32 -4.59 -17.10
N LYS A 696 -16.84 -3.50 -17.78
CA LYS A 696 -16.33 -3.54 -19.19
C LYS A 696 -15.32 -2.44 -19.63
N GLN A 697 -14.54 -1.80 -18.76
CA GLN A 697 -13.47 -0.83 -19.14
C GLN A 697 -13.93 0.59 -19.66
N HIS A 698 -14.51 1.52 -18.83
CA HIS A 698 -15.05 2.87 -19.25
C HIS A 698 -14.98 4.20 -18.39
N PHE A 699 -14.17 4.36 -17.34
CA PHE A 699 -13.76 5.63 -16.61
C PHE A 699 -14.31 7.13 -16.85
N THR A 700 -14.63 7.98 -15.82
CA THR A 700 -14.82 9.52 -15.73
C THR A 700 -14.75 10.11 -14.26
N LYS A 701 -14.45 11.41 -13.88
CA LYS A 701 -14.13 11.90 -12.45
C LYS A 701 -15.07 12.85 -11.55
N GLN A 702 -15.33 12.53 -10.23
CA GLN A 702 -15.92 13.37 -9.11
C GLN A 702 -14.86 13.92 -8.12
N THR A 703 -14.37 13.20 -7.07
CA THR A 703 -13.36 13.56 -5.98
C THR A 703 -14.00 14.03 -4.54
N ILE A 704 -13.64 13.76 -3.16
CA ILE A 704 -14.02 14.10 -1.53
C ILE A 704 -14.36 15.60 -0.57
N TYR A 705 -13.86 16.97 -0.27
CA TYR A 705 -12.87 18.26 -0.54
C TYR A 705 -12.70 19.61 0.33
N LYS A 706 -11.79 20.67 0.19
CA LYS A 706 -10.64 21.16 -0.70
C LYS A 706 -9.42 21.82 -0.02
N GLY A 707 -8.14 21.55 -0.44
CA GLY A 707 -6.85 21.44 0.34
C GLY A 707 -5.82 22.59 0.43
N LYS A 708 -4.58 22.45 0.98
CA LYS A 708 -3.48 23.49 1.07
C LYS A 708 -1.92 23.12 1.12
N GLY A 709 -1.38 21.87 1.20
CA GLY A 709 0.04 21.33 0.99
C GLY A 709 0.13 19.75 0.92
N LEU A 710 1.24 18.97 1.02
CA LEU A 710 2.28 18.59 0.01
C LEU A 710 2.80 17.10 -0.22
N ARG A 711 2.40 15.93 0.36
CA ARG A 711 3.11 14.56 0.17
C ARG A 711 2.54 13.26 0.91
N ALA A 712 1.55 12.49 0.41
CA ALA A 712 0.67 11.53 1.18
C ALA A 712 1.16 10.06 1.58
N LEU A 713 0.38 8.93 1.82
CA LEU A 713 0.67 7.38 1.88
C LEU A 713 -0.08 6.52 3.01
N VAL A 714 -0.23 5.16 2.96
CA VAL A 714 -1.52 4.41 2.83
C VAL A 714 -1.61 2.84 2.91
N ALA A 715 -2.83 2.24 3.07
CA ALA A 715 -3.34 0.88 3.44
C ALA A 715 -4.90 0.77 3.44
N THR A 716 -5.63 -0.32 3.75
CA THR A 716 -7.11 -0.29 4.03
C THR A 716 -7.78 -1.57 4.63
N GLY A 717 -9.10 -1.57 4.91
CA GLY A 717 -9.82 -2.79 5.39
C GLY A 717 -11.24 -2.62 6.01
N ASP A 718 -11.88 -3.73 6.46
CA ASP A 718 -13.10 -3.82 7.30
C ASP A 718 -12.74 -3.92 8.80
N LEU A 719 -13.38 -3.11 9.62
CA LEU A 719 -12.61 -2.36 10.61
C LEU A 719 -13.56 -1.75 11.67
N ASP A 720 -14.78 -1.29 11.29
CA ASP A 720 -15.98 -1.36 12.15
C ASP A 720 -16.28 -2.78 12.55
N ASN A 721 -16.02 -3.70 11.61
CA ASN A 721 -16.69 -4.98 11.53
C ASN A 721 -18.16 -4.76 11.11
N ASP A 722 -18.42 -4.00 10.03
CA ASP A 722 -19.69 -4.05 9.28
C ASP A 722 -19.65 -4.64 7.86
N ALA A 723 -18.50 -5.19 7.48
CA ALA A 723 -18.29 -5.98 6.27
C ALA A 723 -18.47 -5.19 4.98
N ASP A 724 -17.88 -4.01 5.04
CA ASP A 724 -17.41 -3.14 3.98
C ASP A 724 -16.12 -2.51 4.53
N LEU A 725 -15.28 -1.99 3.65
CA LEU A 725 -13.96 -1.45 4.02
C LEU A 725 -14.09 0.08 4.09
N ASP A 726 -13.36 0.92 4.83
CA ASP A 726 -13.43 2.39 4.54
C ASP A 726 -12.05 3.04 4.58
N VAL A 727 -11.90 4.37 4.39
CA VAL A 727 -10.58 4.96 4.03
C VAL A 727 -10.10 6.17 4.79
N ILE A 728 -8.80 6.39 4.65
CA ILE A 728 -7.97 7.17 5.50
C ILE A 728 -7.40 8.40 4.71
N PHE A 729 -6.50 9.31 5.17
CA PHE A 729 -5.71 10.32 4.36
C PHE A 729 -4.48 11.10 4.98
N ALA A 730 -3.73 11.94 4.24
CA ALA A 730 -2.28 12.28 4.47
C ALA A 730 -1.72 13.56 3.79
N GLU A 731 -0.40 13.74 3.48
CA GLU A 731 0.37 14.85 2.79
C GLU A 731 1.53 15.52 3.64
N ARG A 732 2.82 15.71 3.26
CA ARG A 732 3.96 16.00 4.21
C ARG A 732 4.46 17.45 4.48
N GLN A 733 4.21 18.05 5.68
CA GLN A 733 4.98 19.18 6.31
C GLN A 733 4.63 19.63 7.80
N PHE A 734 3.38 20.04 8.15
CA PHE A 734 2.90 20.43 9.52
C PHE A 734 1.66 19.68 10.07
N ASN A 735 0.95 18.91 9.24
CA ASN A 735 0.27 17.65 9.57
C ASN A 735 -1.05 17.30 10.34
N LYS A 736 -2.17 18.03 10.31
CA LYS A 736 -3.47 17.54 10.88
C LYS A 736 -3.80 16.17 10.35
N LEU A 737 -4.16 15.16 11.14
CA LEU A 737 -4.25 13.82 10.54
C LEU A 737 -5.61 13.08 11.10
N GLY A 738 -6.09 11.84 10.76
CA GLY A 738 -7.48 11.24 10.75
C GLY A 738 -7.97 9.88 10.01
N TRP A 739 -9.12 9.73 9.29
CA TRP A 739 -9.82 8.49 8.74
C TRP A 739 -11.07 8.85 7.86
N TYR A 740 -12.06 7.98 7.51
CA TYR A 740 -13.42 8.29 6.93
C TYR A 740 -14.50 7.14 7.00
N GLU A 741 -15.78 7.37 7.39
CA GLU A 741 -16.88 6.33 7.38
C GLU A 741 -17.73 6.33 6.12
N ASN A 742 -18.30 5.15 5.87
CA ASN A 742 -19.16 4.65 4.81
C ASN A 742 -20.63 4.39 5.18
N LEU A 743 -21.57 4.42 4.22
CA LEU A 743 -23.00 4.64 4.51
C LEU A 743 -24.08 3.60 4.03
N VAL A 744 -24.15 3.08 2.80
CA VAL A 744 -25.26 2.18 2.38
C VAL A 744 -25.00 0.74 2.77
N LYS A 745 -25.58 0.28 3.88
CA LYS A 745 -25.39 -1.09 4.41
C LYS A 745 -25.52 -2.14 3.30
N SER A 746 -24.44 -2.90 3.09
CA SER A 746 -24.18 -3.65 1.85
C SER A 746 -25.38 -4.46 1.37
N SER A 747 -25.59 -4.48 0.05
CA SER A 747 -26.88 -4.85 -0.56
C SER A 747 -27.33 -6.31 -0.31
N THR A 748 -26.47 -7.14 0.29
CA THR A 748 -26.61 -8.59 0.51
C THR A 748 -27.63 -9.01 1.58
N THR A 749 -28.50 -8.12 2.08
CA THR A 749 -29.52 -8.43 3.11
C THR A 749 -30.72 -9.28 2.61
N SER A 750 -30.44 -10.39 1.93
CA SER A 750 -31.45 -11.36 1.48
C SER A 750 -31.40 -12.71 2.22
N SER A 751 -32.46 -12.98 2.99
CA SER A 751 -33.00 -14.32 3.31
C SER A 751 -32.53 -15.13 4.54
N HIS A 752 -31.96 -14.55 5.61
CA HIS A 752 -31.87 -15.26 6.92
C HIS A 752 -32.91 -14.90 8.01
N PHE A 753 -33.85 -13.99 7.71
CA PHE A 753 -34.86 -13.52 8.67
C PHE A 753 -36.14 -14.38 8.76
N LEU A 754 -36.04 -15.73 8.79
CA LEU A 754 -37.24 -16.59 8.89
C LEU A 754 -37.09 -17.97 9.57
N GLN A 755 -36.44 -18.05 10.74
CA GLN A 755 -36.53 -19.29 11.56
C GLN A 755 -36.60 -19.13 13.09
N ASN A 756 -37.28 -18.10 13.61
CA ASN A 756 -37.51 -18.00 15.06
C ASN A 756 -38.92 -17.53 15.53
N GLN A 757 -39.97 -17.84 14.77
CA GLN A 757 -41.36 -17.73 15.26
C GLN A 757 -42.24 -18.93 14.86
N LEU A 758 -42.08 -20.10 15.51
CA LEU A 758 -43.15 -21.12 15.52
C LEU A 758 -43.06 -22.20 16.63
N LYS A 759 -42.81 -21.85 17.90
CA LYS A 759 -42.92 -22.85 19.00
C LYS A 759 -43.23 -22.40 20.44
N TYR A 760 -43.99 -21.32 20.64
CA TYR A 760 -44.59 -21.02 21.95
C TYR A 760 -46.10 -20.73 21.91
N GLN A 761 -46.90 -21.79 21.96
CA GLN A 761 -48.23 -21.74 22.59
C GLN A 761 -48.46 -22.91 23.55
N ARG A 762 -48.37 -22.58 24.84
CA ARG A 762 -49.22 -23.05 25.96
C ARG A 762 -49.60 -24.55 26.02
N VAL A 763 -49.04 -25.23 27.02
CA VAL A 763 -49.87 -25.96 28.00
C VAL A 763 -49.40 -25.65 29.42
N ARG A 764 -50.34 -25.15 30.24
CA ARG A 764 -50.54 -25.23 31.71
C ARG A 764 -49.34 -25.62 32.61
N LEU A 765 -49.23 -25.04 33.82
CA LEU A 765 -50.32 -24.55 34.69
C LEU A 765 -49.94 -23.24 35.40
#